data_AF-A0A7C2CL84-F1
#
_entry.id   AF-A0A7C2CL84-F1
#
_cell.length_a   1.000
_cell.length_b   1.000
_cell.length_c   1.000
_cell.angle_alpha   90.00
_cell.angle_beta   90.00
_cell.angle_gamma   90.00
#
_symmetry.space_group_name_H-M   'P 1'
#
loop_
_entity.id
_entity.type
_entity.pdbx_description
1 polymer ?
#
loop_
_entity_poly.entity_id
_entity_poly.type
_entity_poly.pdbx_seq_one_letter_code
_entity_poly.pdbx_strand_id
1 'polypeptide(L)'
;MLPELKDHLNIIIITIDTLRADHLECYGYTGVKTPHINEIAAQGILFEQVISPVPLTLPAHCSIFTGTYPLYHGVRDNGSFYLNPDQLTLAEILKEKSYKTAAFIGAFVLDSRWGLDQGFDYYYDNFDLTKYKKISLDAVQRRGDEVLREACRWLETKEKEKFMVWIHLYDPHTPYEPPEPYRSQYQGRPYGLYDGEIAYVDQLIGSFLNFLMEQDLLEKTLIVLTSDHGESLGEHKESAHGFFIYEAVIRVPLIIRLPGQNSFRGKIIKSQVSSLDIMPSILDLIDVARPGSIQGKSFWPLLSGREKNDRPIYSETFYPRYHYGWSELQGVRQNNFKFIAAPRPELYDLSHDPGEKNNLFDQKKSLGRKMQKEMNQLIKHFSSQKAEAARIQNIDQDSLLKLQTLGYIGSFHHLTRERPGHKRADPKDRIELYNEIKLTQFLISEEKFEAAERKIRTVLDQDPSVLEARYLLGYLLNKQKRYEEAIKEFQRALEVDPEYYEAIFGLAMAYKESNQLEAAIHGFKRLLDLDPKDTKPYIHLADIYQDMGRNELALEMIKEAVEIDPESRFLRNRLGAIYLALGRLDEAEREIRQALSQERSQPLLNAHFNLALLHEARGEMELAIEAYRKEQQTCPYNWRPDFNLGLIFFRRKDPVAAEKEFRSCLEKNDQYAPAYLFLAKIIMDRGENLIEAERLALKAFNLNPDLPTQIFGHFLLADIYHRLHQPEKATFHLKNARRLEVLKSGAGTPSDSPKNRLNY
;
A
#
# COMPACT_ATOMS: atom_id res chain seq x y z
N MET A 1 32.03 5.38 -28.80
CA MET A 1 31.33 6.23 -27.82
C MET A 1 32.38 7.13 -27.19
N LEU A 2 32.09 8.42 -27.06
CA LEU A 2 33.03 9.43 -26.58
C LEU A 2 33.55 9.02 -25.18
N PRO A 3 34.84 8.68 -25.02
CA PRO A 3 35.41 8.25 -23.74
C PRO A 3 35.17 9.28 -22.63
N GLU A 4 35.20 10.57 -22.97
CA GLU A 4 35.00 11.71 -22.06
C GLU A 4 33.59 11.79 -21.45
N LEU A 5 32.57 11.22 -22.10
CA LEU A 5 31.20 11.23 -21.61
C LEU A 5 30.95 10.18 -20.51
N LYS A 6 31.74 9.10 -20.46
CA LYS A 6 31.49 7.97 -19.54
C LYS A 6 31.75 8.32 -18.08
N ASP A 7 32.79 9.13 -17.83
CA ASP A 7 33.21 9.47 -16.47
C ASP A 7 32.24 10.44 -15.79
N HIS A 8 31.45 11.18 -16.58
CA HIS A 8 30.49 12.18 -16.10
C HIS A 8 29.02 11.88 -16.48
N LEU A 9 28.72 10.67 -16.96
CA LEU A 9 27.37 10.32 -17.40
C LEU A 9 26.41 10.16 -16.22
N ASN A 10 25.40 11.02 -16.16
CA ASN A 10 24.26 10.87 -15.27
C ASN A 10 23.21 9.93 -15.89
N ILE A 11 22.42 9.26 -15.05
CA ILE A 11 21.40 8.31 -15.48
C ILE A 11 20.07 8.71 -14.86
N ILE A 12 19.05 8.88 -15.69
CA ILE A 12 17.66 9.05 -15.24
C ILE A 12 16.83 7.96 -15.89
N ILE A 13 16.14 7.17 -15.07
CA ILE A 13 15.15 6.17 -15.50
C ILE A 13 13.79 6.71 -15.11
N ILE A 14 12.92 6.93 -16.10
CA ILE A 14 11.54 7.37 -15.94
C ILE A 14 10.66 6.17 -16.27
N THR A 15 9.94 5.67 -15.27
CA THR A 15 8.89 4.67 -15.45
C THR A 15 7.54 5.35 -15.31
N ILE A 16 6.63 5.07 -16.23
CA ILE A 16 5.28 5.62 -16.25
C ILE A 16 4.33 4.44 -16.13
N ASP A 17 3.60 4.33 -15.01
CA ASP A 17 2.77 3.18 -14.68
C ASP A 17 1.70 2.95 -15.76
N THR A 18 1.46 1.68 -16.09
CA THR A 18 0.45 1.20 -17.07
C THR A 18 0.52 1.80 -18.49
N LEU A 19 1.53 2.62 -18.82
CA LEU A 19 1.63 3.31 -20.10
C LEU A 19 1.81 2.32 -21.26
N ARG A 20 0.80 2.27 -22.12
CA ARG A 20 0.81 1.49 -23.36
C ARG A 20 1.63 2.14 -24.48
N ALA A 21 2.44 1.32 -25.17
CA ALA A 21 3.19 1.78 -26.33
C ALA A 21 2.28 2.28 -27.46
N ASP A 22 1.18 1.57 -27.72
CA ASP A 22 0.23 1.88 -28.79
C ASP A 22 -0.74 3.04 -28.47
N HIS A 23 -0.51 3.75 -27.36
CA HIS A 23 -1.17 5.01 -27.00
C HIS A 23 -0.23 6.23 -27.05
N LEU A 24 0.93 6.14 -27.71
CA LEU A 24 1.86 7.25 -27.89
C LEU A 24 1.98 7.70 -29.36
N GLU A 25 2.08 9.00 -29.61
CA GLU A 25 2.22 9.55 -30.97
C GLU A 25 3.47 9.03 -31.69
N CYS A 26 4.59 8.92 -30.99
CA CYS A 26 5.83 8.36 -31.55
C CYS A 26 5.75 6.87 -31.92
N TYR A 27 4.70 6.16 -31.48
CA TYR A 27 4.36 4.79 -31.88
C TYR A 27 3.20 4.73 -32.89
N GLY A 28 2.70 5.89 -33.35
CA GLY A 28 1.67 6.02 -34.39
C GLY A 28 0.25 6.24 -33.88
N TYR A 29 0.04 6.41 -32.57
CA TYR A 29 -1.28 6.72 -32.02
C TYR A 29 -1.66 8.19 -32.26
N THR A 30 -2.95 8.46 -32.48
CA THR A 30 -3.45 9.82 -32.78
C THR A 30 -4.51 10.32 -31.81
N GLY A 31 -4.90 9.51 -30.83
CA GLY A 31 -5.93 9.85 -29.84
C GLY A 31 -5.47 10.86 -28.79
N VAL A 32 -4.16 10.91 -28.53
CA VAL A 32 -3.50 11.80 -27.56
C VAL A 32 -2.35 12.56 -28.21
N LYS A 33 -2.04 13.75 -27.67
CA LYS A 33 -0.84 14.52 -28.04
C LYS A 33 0.24 14.38 -26.98
N THR A 34 1.43 13.98 -27.40
CA THR A 34 2.62 13.78 -26.55
C THR A 34 3.87 14.43 -27.16
N PRO A 35 3.87 15.75 -27.42
CA PRO A 35 4.98 16.44 -28.09
C PRO A 35 6.32 16.28 -27.37
N HIS A 36 6.35 16.20 -26.04
CA HIS A 36 7.60 16.13 -25.28
C HIS A 36 8.22 14.73 -25.30
N ILE A 37 7.41 13.68 -25.17
CA ILE A 37 7.87 12.29 -25.36
C ILE A 37 8.31 12.07 -26.81
N ASN A 38 7.60 12.66 -27.78
CA ASN A 38 8.01 12.61 -29.19
C ASN A 38 9.36 13.29 -29.41
N GLU A 39 9.64 14.39 -28.70
CA GLU A 39 10.94 15.04 -28.73
C GLU A 39 12.03 14.11 -28.19
N ILE A 40 11.83 13.44 -27.05
CA ILE A 40 12.79 12.45 -26.52
C ILE A 40 13.05 11.35 -27.57
N ALA A 41 12.01 10.84 -28.23
CA ALA A 41 12.14 9.83 -29.28
C ALA A 41 12.93 10.33 -30.49
N ALA A 42 12.61 11.53 -30.99
CA ALA A 42 13.29 12.14 -32.13
C ALA A 42 14.77 12.44 -31.83
N GLN A 43 15.11 12.75 -30.58
CA GLN A 43 16.47 12.96 -30.12
C GLN A 43 17.19 11.68 -29.67
N GLY A 44 16.48 10.55 -29.62
CA GLY A 44 16.97 9.31 -29.02
C GLY A 44 16.75 8.09 -29.91
N ILE A 45 16.60 6.95 -29.25
CA ILE A 45 16.32 5.64 -29.85
C ILE A 45 14.95 5.20 -29.36
N LEU A 46 14.07 4.83 -30.29
CA LEU A 46 12.77 4.24 -29.99
C LEU A 46 12.82 2.73 -30.25
N PHE A 47 12.36 1.92 -29.30
CA PHE A 47 12.25 0.46 -29.46
C PHE A 47 10.78 0.09 -29.71
N GLU A 48 10.50 -0.47 -30.88
CA GLU A 48 9.12 -0.71 -31.34
C GLU A 48 8.43 -1.88 -30.60
N GLN A 49 9.21 -2.85 -30.12
CA GLN A 49 8.72 -4.10 -29.55
C GLN A 49 9.43 -4.42 -28.23
N VAL A 50 8.91 -3.86 -27.13
CA VAL A 50 9.43 -4.12 -25.77
C VAL A 50 8.40 -4.89 -24.97
N ILE A 51 8.82 -6.00 -24.38
CA ILE A 51 7.94 -6.92 -23.65
C ILE A 51 8.31 -6.92 -22.17
N SER A 52 7.33 -6.53 -21.36
CA SER A 52 7.34 -6.72 -19.92
C SER A 52 7.12 -8.20 -19.57
N PRO A 53 7.84 -8.76 -18.59
CA PRO A 53 7.67 -10.14 -18.18
C PRO A 53 6.37 -10.38 -17.39
N VAL A 54 5.72 -9.33 -16.88
CA VAL A 54 4.57 -9.45 -15.97
C VAL A 54 3.70 -8.19 -16.04
N PRO A 55 2.36 -8.31 -16.00
CA PRO A 55 1.43 -7.18 -16.07
C PRO A 55 1.13 -6.58 -14.68
N LEU A 56 2.15 -6.45 -13.82
CA LEU A 56 2.02 -5.99 -12.43
C LEU A 56 3.22 -5.13 -12.02
N THR A 57 2.95 -4.05 -11.29
CA THR A 57 3.93 -2.99 -10.98
C THR A 57 5.19 -3.46 -10.26
N LEU A 58 5.07 -4.03 -9.06
CA LEU A 58 6.22 -4.45 -8.25
C LEU A 58 7.11 -5.49 -8.95
N PRO A 59 6.59 -6.62 -9.47
CA PRO A 59 7.44 -7.63 -10.10
C PRO A 59 8.03 -7.14 -11.45
N ALA A 60 7.35 -6.27 -12.19
CA ALA A 60 7.91 -5.67 -13.40
C ALA A 60 9.11 -4.77 -13.08
N HIS A 61 9.00 -3.92 -12.06
CA HIS A 61 10.12 -3.09 -11.60
C HIS A 61 11.28 -3.93 -11.06
N CYS A 62 11.00 -5.01 -10.31
CA CYS A 62 12.04 -5.97 -9.90
C CYS A 62 12.80 -6.51 -11.12
N SER A 63 12.10 -6.84 -12.21
CA SER A 63 12.73 -7.31 -13.44
C SER A 63 13.57 -6.23 -14.14
N ILE A 64 13.11 -4.97 -14.15
CA ILE A 64 13.86 -3.83 -14.71
C ILE A 64 15.17 -3.61 -13.95
N PHE A 65 15.11 -3.60 -12.61
CA PHE A 65 16.25 -3.23 -11.77
C PHE A 65 17.21 -4.38 -11.47
N THR A 66 16.79 -5.64 -11.59
CA THR A 66 17.68 -6.81 -11.44
C THR A 66 18.13 -7.41 -12.78
N GLY A 67 17.45 -7.06 -13.88
CA GLY A 67 17.70 -7.68 -15.18
C GLY A 67 17.39 -9.18 -15.21
N THR A 68 16.52 -9.66 -14.31
CA THR A 68 16.14 -11.07 -14.17
C THR A 68 14.63 -11.27 -14.29
N TYR A 69 14.19 -12.49 -14.63
CA TYR A 69 12.77 -12.82 -14.68
C TYR A 69 12.19 -13.05 -13.28
N PRO A 70 10.84 -12.95 -13.12
CA PRO A 70 10.15 -13.40 -11.90
C PRO A 70 10.45 -14.85 -11.50
N LEU A 71 10.80 -15.69 -12.48
CA LEU A 71 11.32 -17.05 -12.28
C LEU A 71 12.56 -17.10 -11.38
N TYR A 72 13.39 -16.06 -11.39
CA TYR A 72 14.66 -15.99 -10.68
C TYR A 72 14.55 -15.19 -9.38
N HIS A 73 14.04 -13.96 -9.45
CA HIS A 73 13.93 -13.07 -8.28
C HIS A 73 12.76 -13.41 -7.36
N GLY A 74 11.78 -14.20 -7.83
CA GLY A 74 10.71 -14.79 -7.02
C GLY A 74 9.50 -13.88 -6.73
N VAL A 75 9.62 -12.57 -6.95
CA VAL A 75 8.51 -11.61 -6.81
C VAL A 75 7.52 -11.81 -7.96
N ARG A 76 6.26 -12.16 -7.68
CA ARG A 76 5.24 -12.47 -8.70
C ARG A 76 3.91 -11.74 -8.54
N ASP A 77 3.77 -10.91 -7.49
CA ASP A 77 2.54 -10.18 -7.21
C ASP A 77 2.83 -8.90 -6.39
N ASN A 78 1.92 -7.94 -6.45
CA ASN A 78 2.01 -6.70 -5.68
C ASN A 78 1.60 -6.93 -4.23
N GLY A 79 2.31 -6.33 -3.28
CA GLY A 79 1.90 -6.29 -1.87
C GLY A 79 1.99 -7.61 -1.09
N SER A 80 2.39 -8.71 -1.73
CA SER A 80 2.48 -10.04 -1.11
C SER A 80 3.86 -10.72 -1.28
N PHE A 81 4.76 -10.07 -2.00
CA PHE A 81 6.13 -10.53 -2.24
C PHE A 81 7.13 -9.44 -1.91
N TYR A 82 8.34 -9.86 -1.58
CA TYR A 82 9.44 -8.98 -1.23
C TYR A 82 10.66 -9.31 -2.09
N LEU A 83 11.34 -8.29 -2.62
CA LEU A 83 12.61 -8.49 -3.33
C LEU A 83 13.69 -8.83 -2.31
N ASN A 84 14.18 -10.07 -2.34
CA ASN A 84 15.18 -10.54 -1.38
C ASN A 84 16.50 -9.74 -1.50
N PRO A 85 17.19 -9.39 -0.39
CA PRO A 85 18.40 -8.57 -0.43
C PRO A 85 19.59 -9.25 -1.13
N ASP A 86 19.53 -10.57 -1.33
CA ASP A 86 20.49 -11.30 -2.18
C ASP A 86 20.36 -10.94 -3.67
N GLN A 87 19.25 -10.32 -4.09
CA GLN A 87 19.01 -9.90 -5.47
C GLN A 87 19.67 -8.55 -5.73
N LEU A 88 20.84 -8.58 -6.36
CA LEU A 88 21.60 -7.37 -6.67
C LEU A 88 20.86 -6.47 -7.67
N THR A 89 20.60 -5.21 -7.28
CA THR A 89 19.93 -4.22 -8.14
C THR A 89 20.92 -3.34 -8.92
N LEU A 90 20.43 -2.67 -9.97
CA LEU A 90 21.18 -1.66 -10.72
C LEU A 90 21.64 -0.52 -9.80
N ALA A 91 20.82 -0.09 -8.84
CA ALA A 91 21.16 0.99 -7.93
C ALA A 91 22.34 0.61 -7.02
N GLU A 92 22.37 -0.63 -6.49
CA GLU A 92 23.50 -1.14 -5.71
C GLU A 92 24.80 -1.13 -6.52
N ILE A 93 24.75 -1.64 -7.75
CA ILE A 93 25.92 -1.67 -8.64
C ILE A 93 26.43 -0.27 -8.96
N LEU A 94 25.53 0.68 -9.24
CA LEU A 94 25.92 2.05 -9.57
C LEU A 94 26.45 2.80 -8.34
N LYS A 95 25.89 2.55 -7.15
CA LYS A 95 26.38 3.10 -5.89
C LYS A 95 27.82 2.68 -5.61
N GLU A 96 28.19 1.42 -5.89
CA GLU A 96 29.59 0.97 -5.84
C GLU A 96 30.50 1.68 -6.86
N LYS A 97 29.93 2.29 -7.90
CA LYS A 97 30.63 3.12 -8.90
C LYS A 97 30.52 4.61 -8.62
N SER A 98 30.31 4.98 -7.35
CA SER A 98 30.27 6.36 -6.86
C SER A 98 29.13 7.20 -7.43
N TYR A 99 28.07 6.56 -7.96
CA TYR A 99 26.84 7.28 -8.26
C TYR A 99 26.10 7.59 -6.96
N LYS A 100 25.59 8.81 -6.85
CA LYS A 100 24.50 9.12 -5.91
C LYS A 100 23.20 8.59 -6.47
N THR A 101 22.51 7.79 -5.66
CA THR A 101 21.32 7.09 -6.10
C THR A 101 20.09 7.67 -5.42
N ALA A 102 19.08 8.05 -6.20
CA ALA A 102 17.81 8.50 -5.67
C ALA A 102 16.62 7.91 -6.41
N ALA A 103 15.51 7.68 -5.69
CA ALA A 103 14.25 7.24 -6.27
C ALA A 103 13.11 8.14 -5.80
N PHE A 104 12.19 8.47 -6.72
CA PHE A 104 11.02 9.29 -6.47
C PHE A 104 9.78 8.51 -6.89
N ILE A 105 8.99 8.07 -5.91
CA ILE A 105 7.99 7.02 -6.12
C ILE A 105 6.56 7.59 -6.17
N GLY A 106 5.83 7.23 -7.23
CA GLY A 106 4.42 7.61 -7.41
C GLY A 106 3.42 6.59 -6.87
N ALA A 107 3.80 5.31 -6.80
CA ALA A 107 2.89 4.21 -6.45
C ALA A 107 3.28 3.55 -5.12
N PHE A 108 2.31 3.34 -4.23
CA PHE A 108 2.57 2.74 -2.91
C PHE A 108 2.98 1.25 -2.98
N VAL A 109 2.64 0.54 -4.06
CA VAL A 109 3.12 -0.83 -4.32
C VAL A 109 4.65 -0.91 -4.53
N LEU A 110 5.33 0.23 -4.67
CA LEU A 110 6.78 0.36 -4.79
C LEU A 110 7.43 0.98 -3.55
N ASP A 111 6.72 1.03 -2.42
CA ASP A 111 7.30 1.46 -1.14
C ASP A 111 8.55 0.63 -0.79
N SER A 112 9.53 1.25 -0.12
CA SER A 112 10.81 0.63 0.28
C SER A 112 10.62 -0.68 1.02
N ARG A 113 9.48 -0.85 1.68
CA ARG A 113 9.11 -2.06 2.40
C ARG A 113 9.05 -3.31 1.53
N TRP A 114 8.96 -3.19 0.20
CA TRP A 114 8.98 -4.31 -0.73
C TRP A 114 10.39 -4.65 -1.27
N GLY A 115 11.43 -3.96 -0.82
CA GLY A 115 12.85 -4.27 -1.08
C GLY A 115 13.46 -3.61 -2.32
N LEU A 116 12.69 -2.81 -3.08
CA LEU A 116 13.22 -2.10 -4.25
C LEU A 116 14.07 -0.88 -3.90
N ASP A 117 14.14 -0.47 -2.64
CA ASP A 117 14.98 0.62 -2.15
C ASP A 117 16.47 0.24 -2.05
N GLN A 118 16.80 -1.05 -2.17
CA GLN A 118 18.16 -1.57 -2.21
C GLN A 118 19.06 -0.75 -3.13
N GLY A 119 20.08 -0.13 -2.55
CA GLY A 119 21.11 0.63 -3.28
C GLY A 119 20.79 2.11 -3.47
N PHE A 120 19.61 2.61 -3.10
CA PHE A 120 19.28 4.04 -3.13
C PHE A 120 19.80 4.79 -1.89
N ASP A 121 20.43 5.95 -2.06
CA ASP A 121 20.81 6.85 -0.96
C ASP A 121 19.63 7.68 -0.46
N TYR A 122 18.69 8.00 -1.37
CA TYR A 122 17.48 8.74 -1.07
C TYR A 122 16.28 8.06 -1.75
N TYR A 123 15.26 7.70 -0.97
CA TYR A 123 14.07 7.01 -1.48
C TYR A 123 12.83 7.77 -1.02
N TYR A 124 12.13 8.41 -1.96
CA TYR A 124 10.97 9.27 -1.68
C TYR A 124 9.66 8.49 -1.82
N ASP A 125 9.30 7.78 -0.77
CA ASP A 125 8.10 6.93 -0.62
C ASP A 125 7.27 7.30 0.62
N ASN A 126 7.44 8.52 1.14
CA ASN A 126 6.69 9.02 2.28
C ASN A 126 5.23 9.36 1.93
N PHE A 127 4.42 8.36 1.64
CA PHE A 127 3.00 8.53 1.38
C PHE A 127 2.28 9.02 2.65
N ASP A 128 1.54 10.11 2.52
CA ASP A 128 0.72 10.63 3.63
C ASP A 128 -0.58 9.83 3.72
N LEU A 129 -0.48 8.71 4.41
CA LEU A 129 -1.59 7.81 4.70
C LEU A 129 -2.73 8.48 5.47
N THR A 130 -2.49 9.63 6.13
CA THR A 130 -3.52 10.33 6.92
C THR A 130 -4.53 11.09 6.08
N LYS A 131 -4.18 11.44 4.83
CA LYS A 131 -5.07 12.13 3.88
C LYS A 131 -6.22 11.24 3.40
N TYR A 132 -6.05 9.94 3.51
CA TYR A 132 -6.99 8.96 3.02
C TYR A 132 -7.89 8.50 4.17
N LYS A 133 -9.20 8.75 4.04
CA LYS A 133 -10.19 8.18 4.97
C LYS A 133 -10.17 6.64 4.96
N LYS A 134 -9.74 6.04 3.83
CA LYS A 134 -9.54 4.59 3.57
C LYS A 134 -8.43 4.39 2.53
N ILE A 135 -7.58 3.37 2.67
CA ILE A 135 -6.28 3.22 1.97
C ILE A 135 -6.16 1.90 1.19
N SER A 136 -6.54 1.79 -0.10
CA SER A 136 -6.11 0.64 -0.92
C SER A 136 -4.69 0.81 -1.47
N LEU A 137 -4.01 -0.31 -1.78
CA LEU A 137 -2.74 -0.31 -2.53
C LEU A 137 -2.87 0.53 -3.81
N ASP A 138 -3.99 0.39 -4.53
CA ASP A 138 -4.30 1.10 -5.77
C ASP A 138 -4.84 2.55 -5.54
N ALA A 139 -5.10 2.99 -4.29
CA ALA A 139 -5.60 4.35 -4.01
C ALA A 139 -4.57 5.26 -3.35
N VAL A 140 -3.54 4.68 -2.72
CA VAL A 140 -2.41 5.45 -2.19
C VAL A 140 -1.44 5.71 -3.32
N GLN A 141 -1.68 6.81 -4.01
CA GLN A 141 -0.88 7.27 -5.12
C GLN A 141 -0.43 8.71 -4.88
N ARG A 142 0.70 9.06 -5.47
CA ARG A 142 1.20 10.42 -5.55
C ARG A 142 1.20 10.84 -7.00
N ARG A 143 0.54 11.96 -7.29
CA ARG A 143 0.48 12.53 -8.64
C ARG A 143 1.87 12.88 -9.16
N GLY A 144 2.06 12.78 -10.47
CA GLY A 144 3.36 13.02 -11.10
C GLY A 144 3.97 14.40 -10.83
N ASP A 145 3.17 15.45 -10.62
CA ASP A 145 3.71 16.79 -10.30
C ASP A 145 4.37 16.87 -8.93
N GLU A 146 3.86 16.13 -7.94
CA GLU A 146 4.48 16.04 -6.62
C GLU A 146 5.79 15.25 -6.69
N VAL A 147 5.81 14.15 -7.45
CA VAL A 147 7.01 13.32 -7.67
C VAL A 147 8.12 14.14 -8.32
N LEU A 148 7.83 14.81 -9.44
CA LEU A 148 8.83 15.59 -10.17
C LEU A 148 9.31 16.82 -9.40
N ARG A 149 8.45 17.45 -8.60
CA ARG A 149 8.87 18.58 -7.75
C ARG A 149 9.94 18.17 -6.75
N GLU A 150 9.80 16.99 -6.13
CA GLU A 150 10.82 16.46 -5.24
C GLU A 150 12.09 16.07 -6.00
N ALA A 151 11.94 15.44 -7.18
CA ALA A 151 13.07 15.09 -8.03
C ALA A 151 13.89 16.31 -8.44
N CYS A 152 13.24 17.39 -8.88
CA CYS A 152 13.91 18.65 -9.22
C CYS A 152 14.64 19.24 -8.01
N ARG A 153 13.99 19.30 -6.83
CA ARG A 153 14.62 19.83 -5.61
C ARG A 153 15.89 19.04 -5.23
N TRP A 154 15.85 17.72 -5.35
CA TRP A 154 17.02 16.90 -5.09
C TRP A 154 18.13 17.18 -6.11
N LEU A 155 17.79 17.27 -7.40
CA LEU A 155 18.73 17.50 -8.51
C LEU A 155 19.41 18.88 -8.46
N GLU A 156 18.75 19.92 -7.95
CA GLU A 156 19.34 21.28 -7.74
C GLU A 156 20.64 21.22 -6.92
N THR A 157 20.79 20.22 -6.06
CA THR A 157 21.98 20.07 -5.20
C THR A 157 23.08 19.18 -5.81
N LYS A 158 22.92 18.73 -7.06
CA LYS A 158 23.70 17.61 -7.64
C LYS A 158 24.49 17.94 -8.90
N GLU A 159 24.65 19.22 -9.23
CA GLU A 159 25.34 19.69 -10.46
C GLU A 159 26.74 19.07 -10.68
N LYS A 160 27.48 18.80 -9.60
CA LYS A 160 28.87 18.29 -9.66
C LYS A 160 29.01 16.81 -9.35
N GLU A 161 27.91 16.13 -9.00
CA GLU A 161 27.93 14.73 -8.58
C GLU A 161 27.43 13.84 -9.72
N LYS A 162 27.99 12.63 -9.83
CA LYS A 162 27.45 11.61 -10.74
C LYS A 162 26.21 11.01 -10.09
N PHE A 163 25.08 10.97 -10.79
CA PHE A 163 23.84 10.48 -10.18
C PHE A 163 23.08 9.48 -11.05
N MET A 164 22.38 8.58 -10.37
CA MET A 164 21.35 7.73 -10.93
C MET A 164 20.04 8.05 -10.22
N VAL A 165 19.04 8.44 -10.99
CA VAL A 165 17.73 8.81 -10.49
C VAL A 165 16.68 7.91 -11.13
N TRP A 166 15.83 7.33 -10.30
CA TRP A 166 14.59 6.69 -10.75
C TRP A 166 13.41 7.61 -10.42
N ILE A 167 12.61 7.94 -11.44
CA ILE A 167 11.36 8.68 -11.31
C ILE A 167 10.24 7.75 -11.74
N HIS A 168 9.34 7.44 -10.82
CA HIS A 168 8.13 6.68 -11.09
C HIS A 168 6.92 7.61 -11.12
N LEU A 169 6.29 7.74 -12.28
CA LEU A 169 5.04 8.48 -12.45
C LEU A 169 3.89 7.48 -12.43
N TYR A 170 2.91 7.70 -11.55
CA TYR A 170 1.75 6.82 -11.41
C TYR A 170 0.68 7.06 -12.49
N ASP A 171 0.55 8.29 -12.96
CA ASP A 171 -0.35 8.59 -14.06
C ASP A 171 0.27 8.04 -15.38
N PRO A 172 -0.48 7.37 -16.29
CA PRO A 172 -1.90 7.05 -16.20
C PRO A 172 -2.19 5.79 -15.36
N HIS A 173 -3.26 5.79 -14.56
CA HIS A 173 -3.72 4.58 -13.86
C HIS A 173 -5.18 4.72 -13.41
N THR A 174 -5.90 3.61 -13.31
CA THR A 174 -7.31 3.62 -12.87
C THR A 174 -7.46 3.94 -11.37
N PRO A 175 -8.43 4.76 -10.93
CA PRO A 175 -9.39 5.50 -11.75
C PRO A 175 -8.72 6.67 -12.49
N TYR A 176 -8.95 6.78 -13.80
CA TYR A 176 -8.34 7.83 -14.62
C TYR A 176 -8.96 9.19 -14.30
N GLU A 177 -8.20 10.05 -13.64
CA GLU A 177 -8.64 11.33 -13.10
C GLU A 177 -7.70 12.48 -13.49
N PRO A 178 -7.47 12.71 -14.81
CA PRO A 178 -6.55 13.75 -15.23
C PRO A 178 -6.96 15.12 -14.67
N PRO A 179 -6.00 16.00 -14.39
CA PRO A 179 -6.29 17.38 -13.99
C PRO A 179 -6.81 18.19 -15.17
N GLU A 180 -7.44 19.34 -14.89
CA GLU A 180 -7.74 20.32 -15.93
C GLU A 180 -6.44 20.94 -16.50
N PRO A 181 -6.39 21.27 -17.80
CA PRO A 181 -7.47 21.21 -18.79
C PRO A 181 -7.64 19.82 -19.45
N TYR A 182 -6.80 18.84 -19.13
CA TYR A 182 -6.76 17.53 -19.81
C TYR A 182 -8.05 16.74 -19.60
N ARG A 183 -8.66 16.82 -18.41
CA ARG A 183 -9.99 16.26 -18.15
C ARG A 183 -11.00 16.75 -19.16
N SER A 184 -11.25 18.05 -19.23
CA SER A 184 -12.25 18.60 -20.16
C SER A 184 -11.88 18.39 -21.64
N GLN A 185 -10.58 18.38 -21.98
CA GLN A 185 -10.13 18.18 -23.37
C GLN A 185 -10.41 16.78 -23.90
N TYR A 186 -10.23 15.75 -23.06
CA TYR A 186 -10.31 14.35 -23.48
C TYR A 186 -11.58 13.63 -23.01
N GLN A 187 -12.37 14.21 -22.10
CA GLN A 187 -13.64 13.65 -21.66
C GLN A 187 -14.58 13.36 -22.84
N GLY A 188 -15.28 12.22 -22.78
CA GLY A 188 -16.24 11.80 -23.80
C GLY A 188 -15.61 11.15 -25.05
N ARG A 189 -14.28 11.05 -25.13
CA ARG A 189 -13.58 10.29 -26.18
C ARG A 189 -13.38 8.83 -25.74
N PRO A 190 -13.27 7.88 -26.69
CA PRO A 190 -12.79 6.52 -26.38
C PRO A 190 -11.44 6.59 -25.67
N TYR A 191 -11.31 5.88 -24.54
CA TYR A 191 -10.12 5.93 -23.66
C TYR A 191 -9.73 7.34 -23.19
N GLY A 192 -10.63 8.31 -23.30
CA GLY A 192 -10.27 9.72 -23.22
C GLY A 192 -9.67 10.14 -21.88
N LEU A 193 -10.16 9.63 -20.75
CA LEU A 193 -9.58 10.00 -19.45
C LEU A 193 -8.17 9.40 -19.27
N TYR A 194 -7.93 8.18 -19.74
CA TYR A 194 -6.61 7.56 -19.78
C TYR A 194 -5.65 8.35 -20.70
N ASP A 195 -6.09 8.68 -21.91
CA ASP A 195 -5.34 9.54 -22.84
C ASP A 195 -5.10 10.95 -22.24
N GLY A 196 -6.04 11.47 -21.45
CA GLY A 196 -5.90 12.74 -20.73
C GLY A 196 -4.79 12.70 -19.68
N GLU A 197 -4.62 11.58 -18.98
CA GLU A 197 -3.50 11.38 -18.05
C GLU A 197 -2.16 11.27 -18.78
N ILE A 198 -2.12 10.56 -19.92
CA ILE A 198 -0.93 10.53 -20.79
C ILE A 198 -0.53 11.94 -21.23
N ALA A 199 -1.49 12.77 -21.67
CA ALA A 199 -1.22 14.15 -22.08
C ALA A 199 -0.73 15.02 -20.91
N TYR A 200 -1.25 14.79 -19.70
CA TYR A 200 -0.79 15.46 -18.49
C TYR A 200 0.66 15.05 -18.15
N VAL A 201 0.97 13.77 -18.20
CA VAL A 201 2.32 13.24 -17.98
C VAL A 201 3.30 13.78 -19.01
N ASP A 202 2.93 13.85 -20.28
CA ASP A 202 3.77 14.44 -21.32
C ASP A 202 4.14 15.90 -21.01
N GLN A 203 3.18 16.71 -20.54
CA GLN A 203 3.45 18.08 -20.11
C GLN A 203 4.43 18.14 -18.93
N LEU A 204 4.27 17.24 -17.97
CA LEU A 204 5.18 17.11 -16.83
C LEU A 204 6.61 16.74 -17.27
N ILE A 205 6.73 15.81 -18.22
CA ILE A 205 8.01 15.47 -18.85
C ILE A 205 8.62 16.68 -19.54
N GLY A 206 7.83 17.47 -20.28
CA GLY A 206 8.29 18.72 -20.90
C GLY A 206 8.86 19.71 -19.90
N SER A 207 8.15 19.96 -18.79
CA SER A 207 8.63 20.81 -17.70
C SER A 207 9.91 20.27 -17.06
N PHE A 208 10.03 18.96 -16.90
CA PHE A 208 11.22 18.32 -16.34
C PHE A 208 12.44 18.41 -17.28
N LEU A 209 12.25 18.20 -18.58
CA LEU A 209 13.31 18.39 -19.58
C LEU A 209 13.82 19.83 -19.61
N ASN A 210 12.92 20.81 -19.55
CA ASN A 210 13.29 22.22 -19.47
C ASN A 210 14.11 22.52 -18.20
N PHE A 211 13.71 21.98 -17.05
CA PHE A 211 14.50 22.08 -15.83
C PHE A 211 15.91 21.49 -16.00
N LEU A 212 16.05 20.30 -16.58
CA LEU A 212 17.36 19.70 -16.83
C LEU A 212 18.22 20.54 -17.79
N MET A 213 17.60 21.24 -18.75
CA MET A 213 18.30 22.17 -19.63
C MET A 213 18.79 23.41 -18.85
N GLU A 214 17.92 24.01 -18.05
CA GLU A 214 18.25 25.20 -17.24
C GLU A 214 19.34 24.93 -16.20
N GLN A 215 19.45 23.70 -15.71
CA GLN A 215 20.49 23.26 -14.76
C GLN A 215 21.76 22.71 -15.45
N ASP A 216 21.90 22.82 -16.78
CA ASP A 216 23.02 22.26 -17.55
C ASP A 216 23.26 20.74 -17.31
N LEU A 217 22.17 20.02 -17.01
CA LEU A 217 22.17 18.58 -16.74
C LEU A 217 21.78 17.76 -17.97
N LEU A 218 20.90 18.27 -18.84
CA LEU A 218 20.35 17.49 -19.96
C LEU A 218 21.48 16.91 -20.83
N GLU A 219 22.48 17.71 -21.20
CA GLU A 219 23.58 17.28 -22.08
C GLU A 219 24.64 16.38 -21.42
N LYS A 220 24.45 16.02 -20.15
CA LYS A 220 25.29 15.06 -19.41
C LYS A 220 24.53 13.79 -19.00
N THR A 221 23.25 13.70 -19.37
CA THR A 221 22.33 12.72 -18.80
C THR A 221 21.78 11.75 -19.85
N LEU A 222 21.92 10.45 -19.57
CA LEU A 222 21.15 9.38 -20.21
C LEU A 222 19.73 9.41 -19.64
N ILE A 223 18.72 9.53 -20.50
CA ILE A 223 17.32 9.38 -20.11
C ILE A 223 16.78 8.08 -20.70
N VAL A 224 16.29 7.19 -19.85
CA VAL A 224 15.56 5.98 -20.21
C VAL A 224 14.09 6.20 -19.82
N LEU A 225 13.20 6.30 -20.80
CA LEU A 225 11.75 6.42 -20.56
C LEU A 225 11.08 5.11 -20.96
N THR A 226 10.34 4.51 -20.04
CA THR A 226 9.65 3.24 -20.27
C THR A 226 8.37 3.12 -19.44
N SER A 227 7.64 2.03 -19.65
CA SER A 227 6.60 1.57 -18.74
C SER A 227 7.00 0.24 -18.13
N ASP A 228 6.47 -0.03 -16.96
CA ASP A 228 6.59 -1.32 -16.29
C ASP A 228 5.64 -2.37 -16.91
N HIS A 229 4.39 -2.00 -17.18
CA HIS A 229 3.41 -2.78 -17.92
C HIS A 229 2.39 -1.89 -18.65
N GLY A 230 1.39 -2.49 -19.29
CA GLY A 230 0.32 -1.79 -20.00
C GLY A 230 -1.01 -1.82 -19.25
N GLU A 231 -2.08 -1.53 -19.98
CA GLU A 231 -3.45 -1.45 -19.48
C GLU A 231 -4.42 -2.10 -20.48
N SER A 232 -5.35 -2.93 -20.02
CA SER A 232 -6.20 -3.67 -20.98
C SER A 232 -7.23 -2.76 -21.66
N LEU A 233 -7.75 -1.76 -20.94
CA LEU A 233 -8.78 -0.84 -21.44
C LEU A 233 -10.04 -1.56 -21.98
N GLY A 234 -10.38 -2.73 -21.43
CA GLY A 234 -11.51 -3.54 -21.86
C GLY A 234 -11.18 -4.56 -22.97
N GLU A 235 -9.95 -4.60 -23.47
CA GLU A 235 -9.51 -5.64 -24.40
C GLU A 235 -9.59 -7.02 -23.75
N HIS A 236 -10.00 -8.03 -24.54
CA HIS A 236 -10.28 -9.38 -24.01
C HIS A 236 -11.23 -9.40 -22.80
N LYS A 237 -12.07 -8.35 -22.67
CA LYS A 237 -13.00 -8.08 -21.56
C LYS A 237 -12.34 -7.82 -20.21
N GLU A 238 -11.03 -7.64 -20.11
CA GLU A 238 -10.37 -7.25 -18.86
C GLU A 238 -10.50 -5.74 -18.67
N SER A 239 -11.11 -5.29 -17.57
CA SER A 239 -11.34 -3.85 -17.36
C SER A 239 -10.11 -3.04 -16.93
N ALA A 240 -9.08 -3.73 -16.44
CA ALA A 240 -7.85 -3.16 -15.91
C ALA A 240 -6.65 -4.03 -16.36
N HIS A 241 -5.73 -4.38 -15.46
CA HIS A 241 -4.58 -5.23 -15.76
C HIS A 241 -4.38 -6.31 -14.69
N GLY A 242 -3.34 -7.13 -14.86
CA GLY A 242 -2.92 -8.18 -13.93
C GLY A 242 -3.38 -9.58 -14.29
N PHE A 243 -4.50 -9.74 -14.98
CA PHE A 243 -5.14 -11.04 -15.23
C PHE A 243 -4.64 -11.75 -16.47
N PHE A 244 -4.39 -11.00 -17.54
CA PHE A 244 -3.90 -11.55 -18.80
C PHE A 244 -2.49 -11.09 -19.14
N ILE A 245 -1.90 -11.71 -20.15
CA ILE A 245 -0.56 -11.37 -20.67
C ILE A 245 -0.64 -11.04 -22.17
N TYR A 246 -1.72 -10.40 -22.62
CA TYR A 246 -1.91 -9.89 -23.98
C TYR A 246 -1.06 -8.62 -24.23
N GLU A 247 -0.79 -8.26 -25.48
CA GLU A 247 0.03 -7.10 -25.89
C GLU A 247 -0.43 -5.81 -25.19
N ALA A 248 -1.74 -5.61 -25.02
CA ALA A 248 -2.31 -4.45 -24.34
C ALA A 248 -1.71 -4.21 -22.93
N VAL A 249 -1.33 -5.29 -22.22
CA VAL A 249 -0.84 -5.21 -20.83
C VAL A 249 0.65 -5.53 -20.67
N ILE A 250 1.35 -6.02 -21.71
CA ILE A 250 2.80 -6.31 -21.60
C ILE A 250 3.68 -5.65 -22.68
N ARG A 251 3.10 -5.06 -23.73
CA ARG A 251 3.89 -4.32 -24.74
C ARG A 251 4.03 -2.86 -24.30
N VAL A 252 5.20 -2.54 -23.77
CA VAL A 252 5.50 -1.25 -23.17
C VAL A 252 6.34 -0.37 -24.11
N PRO A 253 6.33 0.98 -23.95
CA PRO A 253 7.26 1.83 -24.64
C PRO A 253 8.67 1.71 -24.04
N LEU A 254 9.69 1.90 -24.87
CA LEU A 254 11.05 2.17 -24.41
C LEU A 254 11.71 3.19 -25.34
N ILE A 255 12.12 4.31 -24.78
CA ILE A 255 12.79 5.40 -25.47
C ILE A 255 14.06 5.76 -24.71
N ILE A 256 15.18 5.86 -25.43
CA ILE A 256 16.49 6.14 -24.83
C ILE A 256 17.10 7.37 -25.47
N ARG A 257 17.28 8.42 -24.68
CA ARG A 257 17.95 9.65 -25.12
C ARG A 257 19.35 9.70 -24.53
N LEU A 258 20.34 9.67 -25.41
CA LEU A 258 21.75 9.81 -25.06
C LEU A 258 22.16 11.30 -25.06
N PRO A 259 23.10 11.69 -24.18
CA PRO A 259 23.63 13.05 -24.17
C PRO A 259 24.47 13.41 -25.41
N GLY A 260 24.53 14.71 -25.68
CA GLY A 260 25.30 15.29 -26.77
C GLY A 260 24.78 14.94 -28.16
N GLN A 261 25.51 15.39 -29.17
CA GLN A 261 25.30 14.94 -30.54
C GLN A 261 25.85 13.52 -30.67
N ASN A 262 24.97 12.58 -31.01
CA ASN A 262 25.32 11.19 -31.23
C ASN A 262 24.63 10.67 -32.49
N SER A 263 25.18 9.59 -33.07
CA SER A 263 24.67 8.99 -34.30
C SER A 263 23.40 8.14 -34.10
N PHE A 264 22.83 8.15 -32.90
CA PHE A 264 21.66 7.35 -32.54
C PHE A 264 20.35 8.15 -32.54
N ARG A 265 20.39 9.48 -32.72
CA ARG A 265 19.20 10.35 -32.79
C ARG A 265 18.23 9.88 -33.86
N GLY A 266 16.97 9.72 -33.50
CA GLY A 266 15.88 9.33 -34.39
C GLY A 266 15.93 7.87 -34.86
N LYS A 267 16.76 7.01 -34.24
CA LYS A 267 16.82 5.59 -34.61
C LYS A 267 15.61 4.83 -34.07
N ILE A 268 15.09 3.94 -34.90
CA ILE A 268 14.02 3.00 -34.50
C ILE A 268 14.57 1.58 -34.55
N ILE A 269 14.48 0.88 -33.44
CA ILE A 269 14.84 -0.53 -33.31
C ILE A 269 13.58 -1.38 -33.37
N LYS A 270 13.46 -2.16 -34.44
CA LYS A 270 12.30 -3.05 -34.68
C LYS A 270 12.42 -4.41 -34.02
N SER A 271 13.64 -4.81 -33.65
CA SER A 271 13.89 -6.09 -32.99
C SER A 271 13.23 -6.13 -31.62
N GLN A 272 12.75 -7.31 -31.25
CA GLN A 272 12.12 -7.55 -29.96
C GLN A 272 13.16 -7.41 -28.83
N VAL A 273 12.79 -6.69 -27.78
CA VAL A 273 13.57 -6.55 -26.55
C VAL A 273 12.67 -6.76 -25.34
N SER A 274 13.24 -6.96 -24.16
CA SER A 274 12.51 -7.08 -22.90
C SER A 274 12.86 -5.93 -21.97
N SER A 275 11.97 -5.58 -21.04
CA SER A 275 12.29 -4.63 -19.96
C SER A 275 13.51 -5.06 -19.13
N LEU A 276 13.80 -6.38 -19.06
CA LEU A 276 15.02 -6.93 -18.45
C LEU A 276 16.32 -6.44 -19.13
N ASP A 277 16.23 -6.00 -20.38
CA ASP A 277 17.38 -5.60 -21.21
C ASP A 277 17.91 -4.21 -20.82
N ILE A 278 17.16 -3.44 -20.01
CA ILE A 278 17.52 -2.08 -19.58
C ILE A 278 18.79 -2.09 -18.72
N MET A 279 18.80 -2.84 -17.62
CA MET A 279 19.96 -2.93 -16.72
C MET A 279 21.26 -3.34 -17.44
N PRO A 280 21.35 -4.46 -18.17
CA PRO A 280 22.60 -4.84 -18.84
C PRO A 280 23.03 -3.83 -19.91
N SER A 281 22.09 -3.13 -20.54
CA SER A 281 22.44 -2.07 -21.50
C SER A 281 23.04 -0.86 -20.80
N ILE A 282 22.49 -0.44 -19.67
CA ILE A 282 23.07 0.65 -18.88
C ILE A 282 24.49 0.27 -18.44
N LEU A 283 24.69 -0.94 -17.89
CA LEU A 283 26.00 -1.41 -17.43
C LEU A 283 27.04 -1.44 -18.55
N ASP A 284 26.68 -1.92 -19.74
CA ASP A 284 27.57 -1.89 -20.92
C ASP A 284 27.97 -0.47 -21.34
N LEU A 285 27.02 0.46 -21.29
CA LEU A 285 27.24 1.84 -21.72
C LEU A 285 28.35 2.49 -20.88
N ILE A 286 28.36 2.20 -19.58
CA ILE A 286 29.32 2.71 -18.61
C ILE A 286 30.50 1.76 -18.34
N ASP A 287 30.63 0.67 -19.11
CA ASP A 287 31.73 -0.29 -19.02
C ASP A 287 31.85 -0.98 -17.63
N VAL A 288 30.71 -1.29 -17.02
CA VAL A 288 30.65 -2.04 -15.76
C VAL A 288 30.37 -3.51 -16.05
N ALA A 289 31.19 -4.39 -15.46
CA ALA A 289 31.04 -5.83 -15.60
C ALA A 289 29.66 -6.29 -15.10
N ARG A 290 29.02 -7.17 -15.87
CA ARG A 290 27.69 -7.69 -15.55
C ARG A 290 27.78 -8.82 -14.52
N PRO A 291 26.97 -8.79 -13.45
CA PRO A 291 26.73 -9.96 -12.62
C PRO A 291 26.26 -11.17 -13.45
N GLY A 292 26.71 -12.37 -13.09
CA GLY A 292 26.32 -13.61 -13.77
C GLY A 292 24.84 -14.00 -13.59
N SER A 293 24.13 -13.34 -12.67
CA SER A 293 22.69 -13.52 -12.45
C SER A 293 21.82 -12.85 -13.51
N ILE A 294 22.33 -11.84 -14.23
CA ILE A 294 21.54 -11.08 -15.22
C ILE A 294 21.12 -11.98 -16.38
N GLN A 295 19.83 -11.97 -16.69
CA GLN A 295 19.20 -12.77 -17.75
C GLN A 295 18.82 -11.90 -18.97
N GLY A 296 18.70 -10.58 -18.78
CA GLY A 296 18.57 -9.61 -19.86
C GLY A 296 19.80 -9.56 -20.77
N LYS A 297 19.61 -9.05 -21.99
CA LYS A 297 20.66 -8.85 -22.98
C LYS A 297 20.72 -7.39 -23.38
N SER A 298 21.92 -6.83 -23.39
CA SER A 298 22.12 -5.47 -23.87
C SER A 298 21.62 -5.29 -25.31
N PHE A 299 20.91 -4.19 -25.56
CA PHE A 299 20.42 -3.86 -26.90
C PHE A 299 21.44 -3.10 -27.76
N TRP A 300 22.62 -2.73 -27.22
CA TRP A 300 23.65 -2.01 -28.00
C TRP A 300 24.10 -2.74 -29.28
N PRO A 301 24.25 -4.08 -29.29
CA PRO A 301 24.55 -4.83 -30.51
C PRO A 301 23.52 -4.64 -31.63
N LEU A 302 22.24 -4.42 -31.30
CA LEU A 302 21.16 -4.23 -32.27
C LEU A 302 21.30 -2.93 -33.06
N LEU A 303 21.88 -1.89 -32.45
CA LEU A 303 22.11 -0.59 -33.08
C LEU A 303 23.16 -0.62 -34.20
N SER A 304 23.99 -1.67 -34.23
CA SER A 304 24.96 -1.91 -35.29
C SER A 304 24.34 -2.57 -36.54
N GLY A 305 23.10 -3.05 -36.44
CA GLY A 305 22.42 -3.81 -37.49
C GLY A 305 23.03 -5.20 -37.77
N ARG A 306 24.07 -5.60 -37.02
CA ARG A 306 24.77 -6.89 -37.17
C ARG A 306 24.03 -8.05 -36.51
N GLU A 307 23.15 -7.76 -35.56
CA GLU A 307 22.35 -8.75 -34.84
C GLU A 307 20.86 -8.41 -34.94
N LYS A 308 20.04 -9.43 -35.19
CA LYS A 308 18.59 -9.39 -34.94
C LYS A 308 18.34 -10.09 -33.62
N ASN A 309 17.60 -9.45 -32.72
CA ASN A 309 17.18 -10.09 -31.47
C ASN A 309 15.87 -10.84 -31.70
N ASP A 310 15.99 -12.09 -32.14
CA ASP A 310 14.86 -13.00 -32.35
C ASP A 310 14.75 -14.02 -31.19
N ARG A 311 15.29 -13.66 -30.01
CA ARG A 311 15.27 -14.54 -28.83
C ARG A 311 13.86 -14.73 -28.31
N PRO A 312 13.52 -15.90 -27.76
CA PRO A 312 12.25 -16.07 -27.07
C PRO A 312 12.24 -15.22 -25.80
N ILE A 313 11.14 -14.49 -25.56
CA ILE A 313 10.92 -13.70 -24.35
C ILE A 313 9.74 -14.30 -23.59
N TYR A 314 9.97 -14.56 -22.31
CA TYR A 314 9.00 -15.13 -21.39
C TYR A 314 8.17 -14.04 -20.70
N SER A 315 6.88 -14.34 -20.49
CA SER A 315 6.00 -13.54 -19.63
C SER A 315 5.09 -14.45 -18.79
N GLU A 316 4.65 -13.98 -17.63
CA GLU A 316 3.71 -14.71 -16.77
C GLU A 316 2.76 -13.77 -16.02
N THR A 317 1.64 -14.33 -15.57
CA THR A 317 0.87 -13.80 -14.44
C THR A 317 0.35 -14.93 -13.58
N PHE A 318 0.57 -14.79 -12.27
CA PHE A 318 0.05 -15.68 -11.24
C PHE A 318 -1.10 -15.04 -10.46
N TYR A 319 -1.50 -13.81 -10.80
CA TYR A 319 -2.59 -13.11 -10.15
C TYR A 319 -3.91 -13.91 -10.15
N PRO A 320 -4.37 -14.53 -11.26
CA PRO A 320 -5.57 -15.36 -11.25
C PRO A 320 -5.46 -16.56 -10.29
N ARG A 321 -4.24 -17.08 -10.11
CA ARG A 321 -3.97 -18.20 -9.24
C ARG A 321 -3.95 -17.80 -7.78
N TYR A 322 -3.30 -16.68 -7.43
CA TYR A 322 -3.12 -16.23 -6.05
C TYR A 322 -4.37 -15.59 -5.43
N HIS A 323 -5.26 -15.03 -6.25
CA HIS A 323 -6.44 -14.32 -5.74
C HIS A 323 -7.76 -15.06 -6.00
N TYR A 324 -7.79 -15.99 -6.96
CA TYR A 324 -9.04 -16.61 -7.42
C TYR A 324 -8.98 -18.15 -7.53
N GLY A 325 -7.82 -18.76 -7.29
CA GLY A 325 -7.62 -20.21 -7.44
C GLY A 325 -7.75 -20.71 -8.90
N TRP A 326 -7.78 -19.81 -9.87
CA TRP A 326 -7.85 -20.14 -11.30
C TRP A 326 -6.45 -20.44 -11.86
N SER A 327 -6.36 -20.85 -13.13
CA SER A 327 -5.05 -21.14 -13.74
C SER A 327 -4.23 -19.86 -13.88
N GLU A 328 -2.95 -19.92 -13.53
CA GLU A 328 -1.96 -18.96 -14.01
C GLU A 328 -1.88 -18.97 -15.53
N LEU A 329 -1.28 -17.90 -16.08
CA LEU A 329 -0.94 -17.83 -17.49
C LEU A 329 0.56 -17.63 -17.65
N GLN A 330 1.15 -18.40 -18.55
CA GLN A 330 2.56 -18.32 -18.89
C GLN A 330 2.68 -18.26 -20.41
N GLY A 331 3.57 -17.43 -20.92
CA GLY A 331 3.70 -17.20 -22.34
C GLY A 331 5.14 -17.09 -22.82
N VAL A 332 5.31 -17.32 -24.11
CA VAL A 332 6.55 -17.02 -24.82
C VAL A 332 6.24 -16.34 -26.14
N ARG A 333 6.92 -15.22 -26.40
CA ARG A 333 6.91 -14.54 -27.68
C ARG A 333 8.23 -14.78 -28.39
N GLN A 334 8.17 -15.27 -29.62
CA GLN A 334 9.33 -15.48 -30.47
C GLN A 334 8.99 -15.13 -31.92
N ASN A 335 9.78 -14.24 -32.52
CA ASN A 335 9.48 -13.65 -33.82
C ASN A 335 8.08 -13.00 -33.79
N ASN A 336 7.26 -13.28 -34.80
CA ASN A 336 5.89 -12.76 -34.91
C ASN A 336 4.86 -13.62 -34.16
N PHE A 337 5.27 -14.71 -33.52
CA PHE A 337 4.34 -15.62 -32.85
C PHE A 337 4.40 -15.47 -31.34
N LYS A 338 3.23 -15.59 -30.72
CA LYS A 338 3.09 -15.63 -29.27
C LYS A 338 2.26 -16.82 -28.86
N PHE A 339 2.78 -17.60 -27.93
CA PHE A 339 2.10 -18.74 -27.35
C PHE A 339 1.75 -18.42 -25.89
N ILE A 340 0.54 -18.75 -25.47
CA ILE A 340 0.08 -18.65 -24.08
C ILE A 340 -0.38 -20.04 -23.63
N ALA A 341 0.27 -20.55 -22.58
CA ALA A 341 -0.18 -21.70 -21.84
C ALA A 341 -1.28 -21.28 -20.87
N ALA A 342 -2.47 -21.82 -21.13
CA ALA A 342 -3.67 -21.71 -20.31
C ALA A 342 -4.43 -23.05 -20.41
N PRO A 343 -5.47 -23.29 -19.62
CA PRO A 343 -6.28 -24.51 -19.75
C PRO A 343 -6.78 -24.74 -21.18
N ARG A 344 -7.15 -23.66 -21.90
CA ARG A 344 -7.21 -23.63 -23.35
C ARG A 344 -6.02 -22.87 -23.93
N PRO A 345 -5.03 -23.55 -24.54
CA PRO A 345 -3.83 -22.90 -25.05
C PRO A 345 -4.12 -21.97 -26.23
N GLU A 346 -3.34 -20.91 -26.33
CA GLU A 346 -3.50 -19.86 -27.34
C GLU A 346 -2.22 -19.68 -28.14
N LEU A 347 -2.38 -19.39 -29.43
CA LEU A 347 -1.28 -19.07 -30.35
C LEU A 347 -1.72 -17.95 -31.29
N TYR A 348 -0.96 -16.86 -31.33
CA TYR A 348 -1.26 -15.68 -32.14
C TYR A 348 -0.12 -15.39 -33.11
N ASP A 349 -0.49 -14.86 -34.28
CA ASP A 349 0.44 -14.26 -35.24
C ASP A 349 0.31 -12.74 -35.16
N LEU A 350 1.17 -12.11 -34.37
CA LEU A 350 1.12 -10.68 -34.06
C LEU A 350 1.37 -9.79 -35.29
N SER A 351 1.88 -10.34 -36.40
CA SER A 351 2.06 -9.57 -37.64
C SER A 351 0.75 -9.35 -38.40
N HIS A 352 -0.25 -10.21 -38.20
CA HIS A 352 -1.57 -10.12 -38.84
C HIS A 352 -2.70 -9.89 -37.82
N ASP A 353 -2.46 -10.21 -36.55
CA ASP A 353 -3.41 -10.11 -35.45
C ASP A 353 -2.76 -9.49 -34.20
N PRO A 354 -2.36 -8.20 -34.26
CA PRO A 354 -1.71 -7.53 -33.14
C PRO A 354 -2.60 -7.37 -31.90
N GLY A 355 -3.94 -7.44 -32.06
CA GLY A 355 -4.91 -7.43 -30.96
C GLY A 355 -5.25 -8.83 -30.41
N GLU A 356 -4.58 -9.88 -30.91
CA GLU A 356 -4.69 -11.26 -30.40
C GLU A 356 -6.12 -11.81 -30.37
N LYS A 357 -6.93 -11.50 -31.39
CA LYS A 357 -8.36 -11.87 -31.44
C LYS A 357 -8.60 -13.27 -32.01
N ASN A 358 -7.65 -13.82 -32.77
CA ASN A 358 -7.80 -15.05 -33.55
C ASN A 358 -6.83 -16.12 -33.06
N ASN A 359 -7.28 -16.99 -32.15
CA ASN A 359 -6.45 -18.10 -31.66
C ASN A 359 -6.19 -19.14 -32.78
N LEU A 360 -4.93 -19.30 -33.16
CA LEU A 360 -4.45 -20.20 -34.21
C LEU A 360 -3.97 -21.57 -33.68
N PHE A 361 -4.05 -21.83 -32.38
CA PHE A 361 -3.43 -23.03 -31.79
C PHE A 361 -3.92 -24.32 -32.44
N ASP A 362 -5.23 -24.45 -32.69
CA ASP A 362 -5.79 -25.64 -33.33
C ASP A 362 -5.37 -25.81 -34.79
N GLN A 363 -5.13 -24.71 -35.49
CA GLN A 363 -4.71 -24.68 -36.90
C GLN A 363 -3.20 -24.95 -37.03
N LYS A 364 -2.40 -24.49 -36.06
CA LYS A 364 -0.93 -24.57 -36.04
C LYS A 364 -0.40 -25.35 -34.82
N LYS A 365 -1.00 -26.49 -34.49
CA LYS A 365 -0.68 -27.30 -33.30
C LYS A 365 0.80 -27.65 -33.15
N SER A 366 1.49 -27.95 -34.25
CA SER A 366 2.92 -28.29 -34.23
C SER A 366 3.77 -27.11 -33.76
N LEU A 367 3.47 -25.90 -34.23
CA LEU A 367 4.14 -24.68 -33.81
C LEU A 367 3.82 -24.35 -32.35
N GLY A 368 2.55 -24.41 -31.95
CA GLY A 368 2.15 -24.17 -30.55
C GLY A 368 2.85 -25.12 -29.58
N ARG A 369 2.90 -26.42 -29.89
CA ARG A 369 3.64 -27.41 -29.08
C ARG A 369 5.16 -27.19 -29.06
N LYS A 370 5.73 -26.67 -30.16
CA LYS A 370 7.16 -26.29 -30.20
C LYS A 370 7.43 -25.13 -29.26
N MET A 371 6.63 -24.07 -29.34
CA MET A 371 6.77 -22.90 -28.47
C MET A 371 6.51 -23.24 -27.00
N GLN A 372 5.56 -24.12 -26.71
CA GLN A 372 5.35 -24.63 -25.35
C GLN A 372 6.58 -25.35 -24.80
N LYS A 373 7.26 -26.17 -25.61
CA LYS A 373 8.51 -26.82 -25.20
C LYS A 373 9.62 -25.81 -24.93
N GLU A 374 9.73 -24.79 -25.77
CA GLU A 374 10.70 -23.71 -25.60
C GLU A 374 10.43 -22.89 -24.33
N MET A 375 9.18 -22.53 -24.07
CA MET A 375 8.75 -21.89 -22.82
C MET A 375 9.16 -22.73 -21.60
N ASN A 376 8.88 -24.04 -21.62
CA ASN A 376 9.27 -24.94 -20.53
C ASN A 376 10.79 -25.04 -20.34
N GLN A 377 11.57 -24.92 -21.42
CA GLN A 377 13.03 -24.85 -21.34
C GLN A 377 13.51 -23.54 -20.70
N LEU A 378 12.90 -22.41 -21.04
CA LEU A 378 13.20 -21.12 -20.41
C LEU A 378 12.87 -21.15 -18.91
N ILE A 379 11.70 -21.68 -18.54
CA ILE A 379 11.31 -21.87 -17.13
C ILE A 379 12.38 -22.69 -16.42
N LYS A 380 12.72 -23.87 -16.94
CA LYS A 380 13.75 -24.73 -16.32
C LYS A 380 15.13 -24.06 -16.22
N HIS A 381 15.49 -23.24 -17.21
CA HIS A 381 16.81 -22.60 -17.28
C HIS A 381 16.93 -21.40 -16.34
N PHE A 382 15.88 -20.59 -16.22
CA PHE A 382 15.90 -19.33 -15.48
C PHE A 382 15.30 -19.42 -14.07
N SER A 383 14.57 -20.49 -13.74
CA SER A 383 14.07 -20.72 -12.38
C SER A 383 15.20 -20.90 -11.38
N SER A 384 15.15 -20.16 -10.27
CA SER A 384 16.06 -20.35 -9.13
C SER A 384 15.39 -21.21 -8.05
N GLN A 385 16.17 -22.04 -7.34
CA GLN A 385 15.65 -22.76 -6.15
C GLN A 385 15.28 -21.80 -5.01
N LYS A 386 15.82 -20.56 -5.03
CA LYS A 386 15.53 -19.51 -4.05
C LYS A 386 14.26 -18.72 -4.35
N ALA A 387 13.69 -18.81 -5.56
CA ALA A 387 12.51 -18.04 -5.97
C ALA A 387 11.26 -18.37 -5.13
N GLU A 388 11.18 -19.58 -4.58
CA GLU A 388 10.07 -20.01 -3.71
C GLU A 388 10.12 -19.34 -2.32
N ALA A 389 11.28 -18.76 -1.94
CA ALA A 389 11.50 -18.09 -0.66
C ALA A 389 11.20 -16.58 -0.64
N ALA A 390 10.78 -15.97 -1.76
CA ALA A 390 10.54 -14.52 -1.89
C ALA A 390 9.20 -14.02 -1.29
N ARG A 391 8.62 -14.76 -0.34
CA ARG A 391 7.40 -14.38 0.38
C ARG A 391 7.74 -13.45 1.53
N ILE A 392 6.78 -12.57 1.88
CA ILE A 392 6.93 -11.56 2.95
C ILE A 392 7.48 -12.21 4.22
N GLN A 393 8.67 -11.80 4.63
CA GLN A 393 9.15 -12.05 6.00
C GLN A 393 9.43 -10.75 6.76
N ASN A 394 9.70 -9.62 6.08
CA ASN A 394 10.23 -8.43 6.74
C ASN A 394 9.64 -7.13 6.14
N ILE A 395 8.52 -6.66 6.67
CA ILE A 395 7.94 -5.36 6.31
C ILE A 395 7.70 -4.57 7.58
N ASP A 396 8.04 -3.26 7.57
CA ASP A 396 7.75 -2.36 8.69
C ASP A 396 6.27 -2.41 9.10
N GLN A 397 6.01 -2.71 10.36
CA GLN A 397 4.68 -3.11 10.78
C GLN A 397 3.70 -1.95 11.00
N ASP A 398 4.20 -0.72 11.17
CA ASP A 398 3.36 0.46 11.35
C ASP A 398 2.47 0.68 10.13
N SER A 399 3.06 0.52 8.94
CA SER A 399 2.34 0.73 7.70
C SER A 399 1.61 -0.53 7.23
N LEU A 400 1.90 -1.72 7.76
CA LEU A 400 1.11 -2.95 7.59
C LEU A 400 -0.19 -2.79 8.38
N LEU A 401 -0.08 -2.35 9.63
CA LEU A 401 -1.24 -2.08 10.48
C LEU A 401 -2.13 -1.00 9.87
N LYS A 402 -1.58 0.10 9.32
CA LYS A 402 -2.37 1.15 8.64
C LYS A 402 -3.11 0.64 7.40
N LEU A 403 -2.46 -0.18 6.57
CA LEU A 403 -3.12 -0.88 5.44
C LEU A 403 -4.21 -1.85 5.94
N GLN A 404 -4.03 -2.43 7.13
CA GLN A 404 -4.90 -3.45 7.70
C GLN A 404 -6.12 -2.91 8.46
N THR A 405 -6.02 -1.80 9.23
CA THR A 405 -7.20 -1.13 9.82
C THR A 405 -8.21 -0.73 8.75
N LEU A 406 -7.70 -0.60 7.54
CA LEU A 406 -8.38 -0.12 6.37
C LEU A 406 -8.81 -1.29 5.44
N GLY A 407 -8.21 -2.49 5.56
CA GLY A 407 -8.68 -3.75 4.97
C GLY A 407 -7.95 -4.24 3.69
N TYR A 408 -6.66 -3.91 3.52
CA TYR A 408 -6.03 -3.79 2.19
C TYR A 408 -4.76 -4.61 1.91
N ILE A 409 -4.60 -5.80 2.51
CA ILE A 409 -3.60 -6.75 1.99
C ILE A 409 -4.36 -7.75 1.11
N GLY A 410 -4.00 -7.78 -0.17
CA GLY A 410 -4.57 -8.68 -1.16
C GLY A 410 -4.19 -10.14 -0.87
N SER A 411 -5.13 -11.00 -1.18
CA SER A 411 -5.15 -12.43 -0.87
C SER A 411 -3.85 -13.17 -1.21
N PHE A 412 -3.36 -13.97 -0.26
CA PHE A 412 -2.35 -14.98 -0.57
C PHE A 412 -2.85 -16.39 -0.29
N HIS A 413 -3.11 -17.15 -1.35
CA HIS A 413 -3.30 -18.59 -1.21
C HIS A 413 -2.00 -19.27 -0.74
N HIS A 414 -2.08 -19.99 0.38
CA HIS A 414 -1.13 -21.06 0.65
C HIS A 414 -1.21 -22.07 -0.50
N LEU A 415 -0.06 -22.29 -1.16
CA LEU A 415 0.11 -23.34 -2.15
C LEU A 415 0.11 -24.70 -1.43
N THR A 416 -1.00 -25.10 -0.80
CA THR A 416 -1.17 -26.48 -0.34
C THR A 416 -1.89 -27.29 -1.41
N ARG A 417 -1.05 -27.78 -2.34
CA ARG A 417 -1.25 -28.91 -3.26
C ARG A 417 -2.31 -28.68 -4.34
N GLU A 418 -1.89 -28.82 -5.60
CA GLU A 418 -2.82 -29.28 -6.64
C GLU A 418 -3.56 -30.50 -6.10
N ARG A 419 -4.88 -30.39 -5.91
CA ARG A 419 -5.70 -31.57 -5.69
C ARG A 419 -5.53 -32.44 -6.94
N PRO A 420 -4.93 -33.65 -6.84
CA PRO A 420 -4.65 -34.47 -8.01
C PRO A 420 -5.95 -34.69 -8.80
N GLY A 421 -5.97 -34.26 -10.06
CA GLY A 421 -7.13 -34.43 -10.96
C GLY A 421 -8.10 -33.24 -11.06
N HIS A 422 -7.93 -32.16 -10.29
CA HIS A 422 -8.77 -30.96 -10.44
C HIS A 422 -8.13 -29.98 -11.45
N LYS A 423 -8.79 -29.76 -12.60
CA LYS A 423 -8.35 -28.73 -13.57
C LYS A 423 -8.82 -27.36 -13.09
N ARG A 424 -7.89 -26.42 -12.90
CA ARG A 424 -8.22 -25.02 -12.59
C ARG A 424 -9.03 -24.40 -13.74
N ALA A 425 -9.91 -23.46 -13.39
CA ALA A 425 -10.68 -22.71 -14.37
C ALA A 425 -9.77 -21.89 -15.27
N ASP A 426 -10.17 -21.71 -16.53
CA ASP A 426 -9.50 -20.79 -17.45
C ASP A 426 -9.93 -19.35 -17.10
N PRO A 427 -8.99 -18.43 -16.79
CA PRO A 427 -9.33 -17.04 -16.46
C PRO A 427 -10.21 -16.37 -17.53
N LYS A 428 -10.10 -16.79 -18.80
CA LYS A 428 -10.93 -16.29 -19.91
C LYS A 428 -12.43 -16.52 -19.73
N ASP A 429 -12.82 -17.58 -19.00
CA ASP A 429 -14.24 -17.90 -18.74
C ASP A 429 -14.79 -17.18 -17.51
N ARG A 430 -13.95 -16.41 -16.83
CA ARG A 430 -14.23 -15.87 -15.49
C ARG A 430 -13.89 -14.39 -15.35
N ILE A 431 -13.37 -13.75 -16.40
CA ILE A 431 -12.97 -12.34 -16.38
C ILE A 431 -14.13 -11.39 -16.02
N GLU A 432 -15.36 -11.75 -16.36
CA GLU A 432 -16.54 -10.95 -15.99
C GLU A 432 -16.74 -10.93 -14.45
N LEU A 433 -16.45 -12.03 -13.75
CA LEU A 433 -16.46 -12.07 -12.28
C LEU A 433 -15.38 -11.16 -11.70
N TYR A 434 -14.18 -11.15 -12.30
CA TYR A 434 -13.11 -10.24 -11.89
C TYR A 434 -13.55 -8.78 -12.00
N ASN A 435 -14.14 -8.39 -13.12
CA ASN A 435 -14.61 -7.03 -13.32
C ASN A 435 -15.68 -6.63 -12.29
N GLU A 436 -16.61 -7.53 -11.95
CA GLU A 436 -17.61 -7.29 -10.89
C GLU A 436 -16.98 -7.18 -9.49
N ILE A 437 -15.91 -7.94 -9.21
CA ILE A 437 -15.15 -7.84 -7.95
C ILE A 437 -14.40 -6.50 -7.88
N LYS A 438 -13.72 -6.08 -8.96
CA LYS A 438 -13.05 -4.78 -9.03
C LYS A 438 -14.04 -3.63 -8.87
N LEU A 439 -15.20 -3.72 -9.52
CA LEU A 439 -16.29 -2.76 -9.30
C LEU A 439 -16.78 -2.76 -7.85
N THR A 440 -16.89 -3.94 -7.22
CA THR A 440 -17.23 -4.05 -5.79
C THR A 440 -16.21 -3.33 -4.92
N GLN A 441 -14.91 -3.55 -5.15
CA GLN A 441 -13.83 -2.88 -4.41
C GLN A 441 -13.88 -1.36 -4.58
N PHE A 442 -14.13 -0.87 -5.79
CA PHE A 442 -14.37 0.55 -6.04
C PHE A 442 -15.60 1.08 -5.30
N LEU A 443 -16.71 0.32 -5.26
CA LEU A 443 -17.89 0.72 -4.49
C LEU A 443 -17.61 0.75 -2.98
N ILE A 444 -16.73 -0.13 -2.47
CA ILE A 444 -16.29 -0.14 -1.07
C ILE A 444 -15.46 1.11 -0.75
N SER A 445 -14.51 1.49 -1.62
CA SER A 445 -13.70 2.70 -1.43
C SER A 445 -14.57 3.96 -1.44
N GLU A 446 -15.62 3.95 -2.26
CA GLU A 446 -16.65 5.00 -2.34
C GLU A 446 -17.70 4.96 -1.19
N GLU A 447 -17.55 4.05 -0.23
CA GLU A 447 -18.48 3.81 0.88
C GLU A 447 -19.92 3.44 0.47
N LYS A 448 -20.12 3.00 -0.77
CA LYS A 448 -21.42 2.58 -1.34
C LYS A 448 -21.71 1.12 -0.98
N PHE A 449 -21.79 0.82 0.32
CA PHE A 449 -21.79 -0.55 0.83
C PHE A 449 -22.97 -1.41 0.37
N GLU A 450 -24.18 -0.87 0.23
CA GLU A 450 -25.33 -1.66 -0.24
C GLU A 450 -25.19 -2.04 -1.72
N ALA A 451 -24.59 -1.15 -2.53
CA ALA A 451 -24.31 -1.45 -3.93
C ALA A 451 -23.22 -2.51 -4.04
N ALA A 452 -22.14 -2.38 -3.26
CA ALA A 452 -21.06 -3.36 -3.18
C ALA A 452 -21.58 -4.75 -2.75
N GLU A 453 -22.41 -4.82 -1.70
CA GLU A 453 -22.98 -6.09 -1.23
C GLU A 453 -23.83 -6.78 -2.31
N ARG A 454 -24.65 -6.02 -3.06
CA ARG A 454 -25.42 -6.61 -4.18
C ARG A 454 -24.51 -7.18 -5.26
N LYS A 455 -23.42 -6.50 -5.61
CA LYS A 455 -22.50 -6.98 -6.65
C LYS A 455 -21.75 -8.22 -6.24
N ILE A 456 -21.20 -8.23 -5.02
CA ILE A 456 -20.43 -9.38 -4.56
C ILE A 456 -21.30 -10.63 -4.36
N ARG A 457 -22.58 -10.46 -4.00
CA ARG A 457 -23.54 -11.58 -3.98
C ARG A 457 -23.79 -12.16 -5.36
N THR A 458 -23.94 -11.33 -6.39
CA THR A 458 -24.05 -11.80 -7.78
C THR A 458 -22.83 -12.62 -8.22
N VAL A 459 -21.63 -12.20 -7.82
CA VAL A 459 -20.39 -12.96 -8.09
C VAL A 459 -20.46 -14.35 -7.44
N LEU A 460 -20.85 -14.42 -6.17
CA LEU A 460 -20.96 -15.67 -5.42
C LEU A 460 -22.12 -16.58 -5.89
N ASP A 461 -23.18 -16.02 -6.45
CA ASP A 461 -24.27 -16.77 -7.08
C ASP A 461 -23.79 -17.46 -8.37
N GLN A 462 -22.86 -16.84 -9.10
CA GLN A 462 -22.27 -17.40 -10.32
C GLN A 462 -21.16 -18.41 -10.01
N ASP A 463 -20.28 -18.09 -9.07
CA ASP A 463 -19.20 -18.97 -8.63
C ASP A 463 -19.00 -18.88 -7.10
N PRO A 464 -19.60 -19.81 -6.33
CA PRO A 464 -19.47 -19.82 -4.89
C PRO A 464 -18.08 -20.24 -4.40
N SER A 465 -17.14 -20.61 -5.28
CA SER A 465 -15.77 -20.99 -4.90
C SER A 465 -14.81 -19.81 -4.85
N VAL A 466 -15.21 -18.62 -5.30
CA VAL A 466 -14.34 -17.43 -5.33
C VAL A 466 -14.09 -16.91 -3.92
N LEU A 467 -12.92 -17.25 -3.37
CA LEU A 467 -12.51 -16.96 -1.99
C LEU A 467 -12.46 -15.46 -1.70
N GLU A 468 -11.85 -14.67 -2.60
CA GLU A 468 -11.81 -13.20 -2.51
C GLU A 468 -13.23 -12.61 -2.40
N ALA A 469 -14.20 -13.13 -3.16
CA ALA A 469 -15.58 -12.65 -3.11
C ALA A 469 -16.27 -12.97 -1.78
N ARG A 470 -16.01 -14.15 -1.19
CA ARG A 470 -16.50 -14.50 0.15
C ARG A 470 -15.88 -13.63 1.22
N TYR A 471 -14.57 -13.42 1.14
CA TYR A 471 -13.85 -12.52 2.05
C TYR A 471 -14.40 -11.10 1.97
N LEU A 472 -14.54 -10.52 0.77
CA LEU A 472 -15.09 -9.18 0.58
C LEU A 472 -16.51 -9.04 1.12
N LEU A 473 -17.37 -10.06 0.93
CA LEU A 473 -18.70 -10.08 1.52
C LEU A 473 -18.63 -10.12 3.06
N GLY A 474 -17.81 -11.00 3.63
CA GLY A 474 -17.59 -11.06 5.08
C GLY A 474 -17.07 -9.74 5.65
N TYR A 475 -16.13 -9.11 4.96
CA TYR A 475 -15.58 -7.80 5.32
C TYR A 475 -16.64 -6.70 5.30
N LEU A 476 -17.45 -6.62 4.23
CA LEU A 476 -18.58 -5.69 4.10
C LEU A 476 -19.58 -5.84 5.26
N LEU A 477 -19.98 -7.07 5.54
CA LEU A 477 -20.90 -7.40 6.63
C LEU A 477 -20.32 -6.99 7.99
N ASN A 478 -19.03 -7.26 8.21
CA ASN A 478 -18.33 -6.87 9.43
C ASN A 478 -18.29 -5.34 9.60
N LYS A 479 -18.02 -4.58 8.53
CA LYS A 479 -18.06 -3.10 8.56
C LYS A 479 -19.45 -2.55 8.86
N GLN A 480 -20.50 -3.25 8.42
CA GLN A 480 -21.90 -2.93 8.76
C GLN A 480 -22.32 -3.44 10.16
N LYS A 481 -21.39 -4.00 10.95
CA LYS A 481 -21.63 -4.60 12.28
C LYS A 481 -22.58 -5.82 12.25
N ARG A 482 -22.73 -6.47 11.10
CA ARG A 482 -23.51 -7.71 10.91
C ARG A 482 -22.60 -8.92 11.15
N TYR A 483 -22.11 -9.03 12.39
CA TYR A 483 -21.01 -9.94 12.74
C TYR A 483 -21.33 -11.42 12.51
N GLU A 484 -22.55 -11.87 12.84
CA GLU A 484 -22.93 -13.27 12.68
C GLU A 484 -23.00 -13.70 11.22
N GLU A 485 -23.38 -12.79 10.31
CA GLU A 485 -23.36 -13.05 8.87
C GLU A 485 -21.92 -13.05 8.34
N ALA A 486 -21.09 -12.10 8.78
CA ALA A 486 -19.68 -12.04 8.42
C ALA A 486 -18.93 -13.34 8.81
N ILE A 487 -19.13 -13.81 10.04
CA ILE A 487 -18.55 -15.06 10.57
C ILE A 487 -18.90 -16.25 9.65
N LYS A 488 -20.16 -16.35 9.21
CA LYS A 488 -20.59 -17.43 8.31
C LYS A 488 -19.89 -17.38 6.95
N GLU A 489 -19.72 -16.20 6.36
CA GLU A 489 -19.05 -16.09 5.06
C GLU A 489 -17.55 -16.40 5.17
N PHE A 490 -16.89 -15.97 6.25
CA PHE A 490 -15.50 -16.37 6.49
C PHE A 490 -15.36 -17.88 6.73
N GLN A 491 -16.28 -18.50 7.49
CA GLN A 491 -16.29 -19.95 7.67
C GLN A 491 -16.47 -20.70 6.36
N ARG A 492 -17.37 -20.25 5.47
CA ARG A 492 -17.53 -20.82 4.13
C ARG A 492 -16.30 -20.67 3.24
N ALA A 493 -15.57 -19.57 3.37
CA ALA A 493 -14.28 -19.42 2.69
C ALA A 493 -13.28 -20.49 3.21
N LEU A 494 -13.25 -20.73 4.53
CA LEU A 494 -12.40 -21.73 5.16
C LEU A 494 -12.82 -23.19 4.89
N GLU A 495 -14.07 -23.44 4.47
CA GLU A 495 -14.49 -24.76 3.97
C GLU A 495 -13.86 -25.08 2.60
N VAL A 496 -13.61 -24.07 1.78
CA VAL A 496 -12.98 -24.21 0.46
C VAL A 496 -11.46 -24.32 0.60
N ASP A 497 -10.87 -23.38 1.34
CA ASP A 497 -9.44 -23.35 1.68
C ASP A 497 -9.26 -23.13 3.18
N PRO A 498 -8.98 -24.20 3.95
CA PRO A 498 -8.78 -24.10 5.38
C PRO A 498 -7.64 -23.16 5.77
N GLU A 499 -6.61 -22.98 4.95
CA GLU A 499 -5.43 -22.17 5.26
C GLU A 499 -5.53 -20.75 4.67
N TYR A 500 -6.71 -20.33 4.20
CA TYR A 500 -6.91 -19.01 3.62
C TYR A 500 -6.76 -17.91 4.68
N TYR A 501 -5.59 -17.27 4.66
CA TYR A 501 -5.13 -16.32 5.67
C TYR A 501 -6.16 -15.22 5.96
N GLU A 502 -6.72 -14.61 4.92
CA GLU A 502 -7.63 -13.47 4.99
C GLU A 502 -8.97 -13.85 5.62
N ALA A 503 -9.47 -15.06 5.36
CA ALA A 503 -10.67 -15.55 6.02
C ALA A 503 -10.42 -15.92 7.48
N ILE A 504 -9.25 -16.46 7.84
CA ILE A 504 -8.89 -16.70 9.26
C ILE A 504 -8.77 -15.37 10.00
N PHE A 505 -8.07 -14.40 9.42
CA PHE A 505 -7.91 -13.06 9.97
C PHE A 505 -9.24 -12.33 10.09
N GLY A 506 -10.04 -12.32 9.03
CA GLY A 506 -11.39 -11.73 9.00
C GLY A 506 -12.32 -12.36 10.04
N LEU A 507 -12.28 -13.68 10.19
CA LEU A 507 -13.01 -14.41 11.21
C LEU A 507 -12.56 -14.02 12.64
N ALA A 508 -11.25 -13.98 12.90
CA ALA A 508 -10.70 -13.57 14.19
C ALA A 508 -11.06 -12.11 14.52
N MET A 509 -11.01 -11.22 13.54
CA MET A 509 -11.45 -9.83 13.67
C MET A 509 -12.96 -9.73 13.94
N ALA A 510 -13.81 -10.47 13.22
CA ALA A 510 -15.25 -10.49 13.48
C ALA A 510 -15.58 -11.00 14.89
N TYR A 511 -14.85 -12.00 15.39
CA TYR A 511 -14.96 -12.43 16.78
C TYR A 511 -14.51 -11.33 17.76
N LYS A 512 -13.40 -10.65 17.50
CA LYS A 512 -12.92 -9.54 18.34
C LYS A 512 -13.94 -8.40 18.41
N GLU A 513 -14.44 -7.93 17.27
CA GLU A 513 -15.40 -6.82 17.17
C GLU A 513 -16.80 -7.17 17.73
N SER A 514 -17.16 -8.46 17.74
CA SER A 514 -18.36 -8.97 18.43
C SER A 514 -18.11 -9.36 19.89
N ASN A 515 -16.95 -9.01 20.46
CA ASN A 515 -16.54 -9.26 21.85
C ASN A 515 -16.47 -10.76 22.24
N GLN A 516 -16.24 -11.64 21.27
CA GLN A 516 -15.97 -13.07 21.45
C GLN A 516 -14.46 -13.31 21.53
N LEU A 517 -13.83 -12.79 22.59
CA LEU A 517 -12.37 -12.66 22.68
C LEU A 517 -11.61 -14.00 22.64
N GLU A 518 -12.15 -15.05 23.24
CA GLU A 518 -11.54 -16.39 23.23
C GLU A 518 -11.49 -17.01 21.84
N ALA A 519 -12.54 -16.82 21.04
CA ALA A 519 -12.59 -17.29 19.65
C ALA A 519 -11.62 -16.48 18.76
N ALA A 520 -11.52 -15.17 19.01
CA ALA A 520 -10.55 -14.31 18.35
C ALA A 520 -9.10 -14.76 18.64
N ILE A 521 -8.78 -15.06 19.91
CA ILE A 521 -7.46 -15.59 20.31
C ILE A 521 -7.13 -16.88 19.56
N HIS A 522 -8.09 -17.81 19.44
CA HIS A 522 -7.88 -19.04 18.69
C HIS A 522 -7.58 -18.77 17.21
N GLY A 523 -8.34 -17.88 16.57
CA GLY A 523 -8.13 -17.48 15.18
C GLY A 523 -6.74 -16.85 14.95
N PHE A 524 -6.31 -15.93 15.82
CA PHE A 524 -4.99 -15.32 15.71
C PHE A 524 -3.84 -16.31 15.97
N LYS A 525 -3.98 -17.22 16.95
CA LYS A 525 -2.98 -18.29 17.16
C LYS A 525 -2.85 -19.21 15.94
N ARG A 526 -3.96 -19.51 15.27
CA ARG A 526 -3.94 -20.28 14.03
C ARG A 526 -3.14 -19.59 12.92
N LEU A 527 -3.15 -18.27 12.84
CA LEU A 527 -2.31 -17.52 11.90
C LEU A 527 -0.82 -17.63 12.26
N LEU A 528 -0.47 -17.68 13.54
CA LEU A 528 0.91 -17.94 13.99
C LEU A 528 1.40 -19.34 13.63
N ASP A 529 0.50 -20.33 13.63
CA ASP A 529 0.83 -21.68 13.17
C ASP A 529 1.12 -21.73 11.65
N LEU A 530 0.48 -20.84 10.86
CA LEU A 530 0.71 -20.73 9.42
C LEU A 530 2.00 -19.98 9.09
N ASP A 531 2.24 -18.86 9.76
CA ASP A 531 3.45 -18.07 9.62
C ASP A 531 3.89 -17.48 10.97
N PRO A 532 4.86 -18.13 11.65
CA PRO A 532 5.38 -17.64 12.93
C PRO A 532 6.11 -16.30 12.83
N LYS A 533 6.51 -15.88 11.63
CA LYS A 533 7.17 -14.58 11.38
C LYS A 533 6.17 -13.48 11.07
N ASP A 534 4.89 -13.79 10.91
CA ASP A 534 3.85 -12.78 10.81
C ASP A 534 3.57 -12.20 12.19
N THR A 535 3.86 -10.92 12.37
CA THR A 535 3.71 -10.22 13.64
C THR A 535 2.29 -9.71 13.91
N LYS A 536 1.42 -9.63 12.89
CA LYS A 536 0.06 -9.10 13.04
C LYS A 536 -0.75 -9.87 14.08
N PRO A 537 -0.75 -11.22 14.08
CA PRO A 537 -1.52 -11.95 15.06
C PRO A 537 -0.98 -11.74 16.48
N TYR A 538 0.34 -11.56 16.66
CA TYR A 538 0.90 -11.16 17.96
C TYR A 538 0.39 -9.79 18.44
N ILE A 539 0.32 -8.80 17.55
CA ILE A 539 -0.21 -7.45 17.87
C ILE A 539 -1.68 -7.55 18.32
N HIS A 540 -2.51 -8.28 17.58
CA HIS A 540 -3.93 -8.44 17.92
C HIS A 540 -4.13 -9.27 19.20
N LEU A 541 -3.31 -10.29 19.43
CA LEU A 541 -3.31 -11.04 20.68
C LEU A 541 -2.92 -10.14 21.86
N ALA A 542 -1.91 -9.28 21.69
CA ALA A 542 -1.52 -8.32 22.70
C ALA A 542 -2.67 -7.35 23.03
N ASP A 543 -3.34 -6.79 22.02
CA ASP A 543 -4.52 -5.94 22.20
C ASP A 543 -5.64 -6.65 22.97
N ILE A 544 -6.00 -7.87 22.56
CA ILE A 544 -7.04 -8.65 23.24
C ILE A 544 -6.64 -8.93 24.70
N TYR A 545 -5.39 -9.31 24.96
CA TYR A 545 -4.93 -9.56 26.32
C TYR A 545 -4.92 -8.27 27.17
N GLN A 546 -4.58 -7.11 26.61
CA GLN A 546 -4.72 -5.83 27.31
C GLN A 546 -6.18 -5.50 27.61
N ASP A 547 -7.10 -5.74 26.66
CA ASP A 547 -8.53 -5.53 26.85
C ASP A 547 -9.05 -6.41 28.00
N MET A 548 -8.60 -7.66 28.09
CA MET A 548 -8.88 -8.59 29.19
C MET A 548 -8.14 -8.26 30.50
N GLY A 549 -7.22 -7.28 30.52
CA GLY A 549 -6.39 -6.94 31.67
C GLY A 549 -5.25 -7.92 31.97
N ARG A 550 -4.96 -8.84 31.04
CA ARG A 550 -3.88 -9.84 31.13
C ARG A 550 -2.57 -9.27 30.57
N ASN A 551 -2.09 -8.19 31.19
CA ASN A 551 -0.97 -7.40 30.67
C ASN A 551 0.36 -8.18 30.53
N GLU A 552 0.60 -9.22 31.34
CA GLU A 552 1.80 -10.07 31.19
C GLU A 552 1.74 -10.94 29.92
N LEU A 553 0.56 -11.47 29.56
CA LEU A 553 0.39 -12.19 28.29
C LEU A 553 0.49 -11.23 27.10
N ALA A 554 -0.02 -10.00 27.24
CA ALA A 554 0.18 -8.98 26.22
C ALA A 554 1.66 -8.65 26.02
N LEU A 555 2.42 -8.58 27.12
CA LEU A 555 3.87 -8.36 27.09
C LEU A 555 4.61 -9.51 26.38
N GLU A 556 4.22 -10.75 26.63
CA GLU A 556 4.80 -11.91 25.93
C GLU A 556 4.60 -11.79 24.41
N MET A 557 3.38 -11.56 23.95
CA MET A 557 3.08 -11.48 22.51
C MET A 557 3.80 -10.31 21.83
N ILE A 558 3.81 -9.12 22.44
CA ILE A 558 4.47 -7.98 21.81
C ILE A 558 6.00 -8.12 21.81
N LYS A 559 6.59 -8.83 22.78
CA LYS A 559 8.03 -9.12 22.79
C LYS A 559 8.43 -10.03 21.63
N GLU A 560 7.67 -11.11 21.41
CA GLU A 560 7.87 -11.99 20.25
C GLU A 560 7.81 -11.19 18.94
N ALA A 561 6.82 -10.30 18.80
CA ALA A 561 6.72 -9.42 17.64
C ALA A 561 7.96 -8.52 17.47
N VAL A 562 8.50 -7.95 18.56
CA VAL A 562 9.73 -7.11 18.55
C VAL A 562 10.98 -7.95 18.26
N GLU A 563 11.02 -9.22 18.67
CA GLU A 563 12.14 -10.11 18.34
C GLU A 563 12.15 -10.48 16.86
N ILE A 564 10.97 -10.65 16.25
CA ILE A 564 10.81 -10.89 14.80
C ILE A 564 11.21 -9.63 14.00
N ASP A 565 10.78 -8.45 14.43
CA ASP A 565 11.11 -7.18 13.78
C ASP A 565 11.63 -6.13 14.79
N PRO A 566 12.95 -6.18 15.10
CA PRO A 566 13.56 -5.28 16.07
C PRO A 566 13.60 -3.81 15.61
N GLU A 567 13.47 -3.52 14.32
CA GLU A 567 13.57 -2.15 13.82
C GLU A 567 12.21 -1.45 13.75
N SER A 568 11.10 -2.18 13.97
CA SER A 568 9.77 -1.59 13.99
C SER A 568 9.57 -0.60 15.13
N ARG A 569 9.53 0.69 14.78
CA ARG A 569 9.16 1.79 15.70
C ARG A 569 7.78 1.57 16.32
N PHE A 570 6.83 1.06 15.56
CA PHE A 570 5.47 0.80 16.03
C PHE A 570 5.41 -0.28 17.11
N LEU A 571 6.09 -1.41 16.89
CA LEU A 571 6.15 -2.47 17.88
C LEU A 571 6.85 -2.00 19.17
N ARG A 572 7.93 -1.25 19.05
CA ARG A 572 8.62 -0.66 20.20
C ARG A 572 7.73 0.31 20.97
N ASN A 573 6.98 1.17 20.28
CA ASN A 573 6.02 2.06 20.93
C ASN A 573 4.91 1.27 21.66
N ARG A 574 4.40 0.19 21.05
CA ARG A 574 3.41 -0.69 21.69
C ARG A 574 3.97 -1.45 22.89
N LEU A 575 5.18 -1.97 22.78
CA LEU A 575 5.90 -2.60 23.88
C LEU A 575 6.07 -1.60 25.05
N GLY A 576 6.44 -0.36 24.73
CA GLY A 576 6.49 0.74 25.69
C GLY A 576 5.15 1.02 26.36
N ALA A 577 4.05 1.07 25.61
CA ALA A 577 2.70 1.24 26.14
C ALA A 577 2.29 0.09 27.08
N ILE A 578 2.66 -1.15 26.77
CA ILE A 578 2.41 -2.31 27.63
C ILE A 578 3.24 -2.23 28.91
N TYR A 579 4.51 -1.82 28.82
CA TYR A 579 5.33 -1.56 30.01
C TYR A 579 4.75 -0.46 30.90
N LEU A 580 4.21 0.63 30.33
CA LEU A 580 3.48 1.67 31.09
C LEU A 580 2.28 1.08 31.82
N ALA A 581 1.49 0.24 31.14
CA ALA A 581 0.34 -0.45 31.73
C ALA A 581 0.73 -1.47 32.82
N LEU A 582 2.01 -1.86 32.90
CA LEU A 582 2.56 -2.71 33.97
C LEU A 582 3.27 -1.89 35.07
N GLY A 583 3.35 -0.56 34.94
CA GLY A 583 4.10 0.31 35.85
C GLY A 583 5.62 0.18 35.73
N ARG A 584 6.12 -0.46 34.67
CA ARG A 584 7.54 -0.66 34.39
C ARG A 584 8.09 0.54 33.62
N LEU A 585 8.23 1.67 34.32
CA LEU A 585 8.45 2.99 33.71
C LEU A 585 9.79 3.11 32.98
N ASP A 586 10.85 2.47 33.49
CA ASP A 586 12.19 2.58 32.89
C ASP A 586 12.28 1.77 31.59
N GLU A 587 11.70 0.57 31.54
CA GLU A 587 11.58 -0.18 30.28
C GLU A 587 10.69 0.56 29.28
N ALA A 588 9.56 1.13 29.74
CA ALA A 588 8.70 1.93 28.88
C ALA A 588 9.44 3.11 28.23
N GLU A 589 10.21 3.85 29.02
CA GLU A 589 10.99 4.99 28.52
C GLU A 589 11.97 4.57 27.43
N ARG A 590 12.73 3.48 27.68
CA ARG A 590 13.72 2.98 26.72
C ARG A 590 13.07 2.64 25.38
N GLU A 591 11.99 1.88 25.38
CA GLU A 591 11.33 1.45 24.15
C GLU A 591 10.65 2.62 23.42
N ILE A 592 9.99 3.53 24.14
CA ILE A 592 9.35 4.72 23.54
C ILE A 592 10.40 5.66 22.95
N ARG A 593 11.52 5.90 23.64
CA ARG A 593 12.62 6.73 23.11
C ARG A 593 13.29 6.10 21.91
N GLN A 594 13.47 4.78 21.90
CA GLN A 594 13.99 4.08 20.73
C GLN A 594 13.01 4.11 19.57
N ALA A 595 11.71 3.98 19.84
CA ALA A 595 10.67 4.18 18.84
C ALA A 595 10.67 5.60 18.26
N LEU A 596 11.19 6.60 18.98
CA LEU A 596 11.29 7.99 18.54
C LEU A 596 12.67 8.39 17.99
N SER A 597 13.73 7.59 18.18
CA SER A 597 15.13 8.01 17.92
C SER A 597 15.48 8.21 16.45
N GLN A 598 14.67 7.71 15.52
CA GLN A 598 14.80 7.96 14.08
C GLN A 598 13.61 8.76 13.58
N GLU A 599 13.65 10.10 13.59
CA GLU A 599 12.61 10.90 12.92
C GLU A 599 12.64 10.59 11.41
N ARG A 600 11.76 9.67 10.99
CA ARG A 600 11.36 9.53 9.59
C ARG A 600 10.31 10.60 9.29
N SER A 601 10.07 10.85 8.01
CA SER A 601 9.07 11.82 7.53
C SER A 601 7.63 11.55 8.01
N GLN A 602 7.33 10.36 8.55
CA GLN A 602 6.00 9.97 9.03
C GLN A 602 5.89 10.05 10.56
N PRO A 603 4.87 10.74 11.10
CA PRO A 603 4.47 10.69 12.51
C PRO A 603 4.15 9.27 12.98
N LEU A 604 4.65 8.88 14.16
CA LEU A 604 4.28 7.63 14.82
C LEU A 604 3.12 7.86 15.79
N LEU A 605 1.97 7.26 15.47
CA LEU A 605 0.75 7.44 16.24
C LEU A 605 0.93 7.01 17.70
N ASN A 606 0.43 7.84 18.63
CA ASN A 606 0.49 7.65 20.07
C ASN A 606 1.91 7.61 20.67
N ALA A 607 2.98 7.85 19.92
CA ALA A 607 4.33 7.77 20.49
C ALA A 607 4.61 8.89 21.48
N HIS A 608 4.27 10.13 21.11
CA HIS A 608 4.38 11.27 22.00
C HIS A 608 3.27 11.25 23.05
N PHE A 609 2.09 10.70 22.74
CA PHE A 609 1.05 10.42 23.74
C PHE A 609 1.54 9.47 24.84
N ASN A 610 2.15 8.33 24.48
CA ASN A 610 2.69 7.37 25.46
C ASN A 610 3.84 7.97 26.25
N LEU A 611 4.69 8.78 25.61
CA LEU A 611 5.74 9.54 26.31
C LEU A 611 5.14 10.54 27.32
N ALA A 612 4.04 11.21 26.98
CA ALA A 612 3.34 12.11 27.89
C ALA A 612 2.75 11.35 29.09
N LEU A 613 2.14 10.18 28.85
CA LEU A 613 1.63 9.30 29.91
C LEU A 613 2.75 8.81 30.85
N LEU A 614 3.92 8.48 30.30
CA LEU A 614 5.12 8.15 31.10
C LEU A 614 5.50 9.30 32.03
N HIS A 615 5.59 10.52 31.49
CA HIS A 615 5.94 11.71 32.26
C HIS A 615 4.88 12.02 33.34
N GLU A 616 3.59 11.86 33.04
CA GLU A 616 2.53 11.97 34.05
C GLU A 616 2.70 10.94 35.17
N ALA A 617 2.99 9.68 34.83
CA ALA A 617 3.21 8.62 35.81
C ALA A 617 4.40 8.90 36.75
N ARG A 618 5.40 9.65 36.27
CA ARG A 618 6.56 10.12 37.07
C ARG A 618 6.32 11.45 37.80
N GLY A 619 5.20 12.13 37.54
CA GLY A 619 4.91 13.46 38.10
C GLY A 619 5.62 14.62 37.38
N GLU A 620 6.20 14.36 36.20
CA GLU A 620 6.95 15.32 35.39
C GLU A 620 6.01 16.15 34.50
N MET A 621 5.15 16.95 35.13
CA MET A 621 3.97 17.54 34.47
C MET A 621 4.31 18.47 33.29
N GLU A 622 5.41 19.23 33.33
CA GLU A 622 5.79 20.10 32.21
C GLU A 622 6.25 19.29 30.99
N LEU A 623 6.99 18.19 31.20
CA LEU A 623 7.40 17.28 30.13
C LEU A 623 6.19 16.55 29.53
N ALA A 624 5.20 16.20 30.35
CA ALA A 624 3.94 15.65 29.87
C ALA A 624 3.19 16.62 28.93
N ILE A 625 3.09 17.90 29.32
CA ILE A 625 2.45 18.93 28.48
C ILE A 625 3.19 19.11 27.15
N GLU A 626 4.53 19.14 27.18
CA GLU A 626 5.35 19.26 25.97
C GLU A 626 5.12 18.06 25.03
N ALA A 627 5.14 16.85 25.56
CA ALA A 627 4.90 15.63 24.79
C ALA A 627 3.47 15.57 24.22
N TYR A 628 2.44 15.96 24.98
CA TYR A 628 1.07 16.05 24.44
C TYR A 628 0.95 17.05 23.30
N ARG A 629 1.57 18.23 23.44
CA ARG A 629 1.58 19.25 22.37
C ARG A 629 2.31 18.76 21.13
N LYS A 630 3.40 18.02 21.30
CA LYS A 630 4.10 17.38 20.19
C LYS A 630 3.19 16.36 19.49
N GLU A 631 2.46 15.52 20.24
CA GLU A 631 1.46 14.61 19.65
C GLU A 631 0.35 15.38 18.91
N GLN A 632 -0.17 16.49 19.45
CA GLN A 632 -1.16 17.33 18.76
C GLN A 632 -0.63 17.89 17.43
N GLN A 633 0.66 18.23 17.37
CA GLN A 633 1.32 18.75 16.16
C GLN A 633 1.56 17.64 15.13
N THR A 634 2.05 16.48 15.56
CA THR A 634 2.43 15.38 14.65
C THR A 634 1.23 14.52 14.26
N CYS A 635 0.22 14.42 15.11
CA CYS A 635 -0.97 13.57 14.95
C CYS A 635 -2.25 14.38 15.23
N PRO A 636 -2.61 15.35 14.36
CA PRO A 636 -3.67 16.34 14.66
C PRO A 636 -5.06 15.73 14.86
N TYR A 637 -5.31 14.52 14.35
CA TYR A 637 -6.58 13.80 14.51
C TYR A 637 -6.70 13.03 15.84
N ASN A 638 -5.60 12.90 16.61
CA ASN A 638 -5.63 12.22 17.90
C ASN A 638 -6.31 13.12 18.93
N TRP A 639 -7.47 12.69 19.45
CA TRP A 639 -8.27 13.45 20.41
C TRP A 639 -7.83 13.26 21.87
N ARG A 640 -7.09 12.18 22.16
CA ARG A 640 -6.69 11.82 23.53
C ARG A 640 -5.73 12.83 24.17
N PRO A 641 -4.72 13.38 23.46
CA PRO A 641 -3.88 14.45 23.99
C PRO A 641 -4.68 15.68 24.43
N ASP A 642 -5.70 16.08 23.66
CA ASP A 642 -6.52 17.25 24.01
C ASP A 642 -7.30 16.99 25.31
N PHE A 643 -7.90 15.80 25.45
CA PHE A 643 -8.60 15.45 26.69
C PHE A 643 -7.66 15.46 27.90
N ASN A 644 -6.49 14.83 27.79
CA ASN A 644 -5.53 14.75 28.90
C ASN A 644 -4.92 16.12 29.25
N LEU A 645 -4.61 16.96 28.26
CA LEU A 645 -4.23 18.35 28.51
C LEU A 645 -5.35 19.14 29.19
N GLY A 646 -6.60 18.93 28.76
CA GLY A 646 -7.78 19.52 29.40
C GLY A 646 -7.86 19.16 30.89
N LEU A 647 -7.62 17.89 31.24
CA LEU A 647 -7.56 17.43 32.63
C LEU A 647 -6.41 18.07 33.42
N ILE A 648 -5.21 18.18 32.81
CA ILE A 648 -4.06 18.84 33.44
C ILE A 648 -4.38 20.30 33.76
N PHE A 649 -4.92 21.05 32.80
CA PHE A 649 -5.27 22.46 33.01
C PHE A 649 -6.44 22.63 33.99
N PHE A 650 -7.41 21.71 33.97
CA PHE A 650 -8.50 21.68 34.94
C PHE A 650 -7.98 21.52 36.37
N ARG A 651 -7.05 20.58 36.60
CA ARG A 651 -6.38 20.37 37.91
C ARG A 651 -5.52 21.56 38.31
N ARG A 652 -4.90 22.27 37.36
CA ARG A 652 -4.14 23.52 37.58
C ARG A 652 -5.03 24.74 37.84
N LYS A 653 -6.35 24.60 37.79
CA LYS A 653 -7.33 25.70 37.91
C LYS A 653 -7.15 26.77 36.82
N ASP A 654 -6.80 26.34 35.60
CA ASP A 654 -6.83 27.17 34.40
C ASP A 654 -8.05 26.78 33.54
N PRO A 655 -9.24 27.34 33.82
CA PRO A 655 -10.47 26.92 33.15
C PRO A 655 -10.51 27.36 31.68
N VAL A 656 -9.75 28.39 31.28
CA VAL A 656 -9.72 28.88 29.91
C VAL A 656 -8.94 27.92 29.02
N ALA A 657 -7.75 27.49 29.48
CA ALA A 657 -6.98 26.48 28.78
C ALA A 657 -7.71 25.13 28.76
N ALA A 658 -8.28 24.71 29.89
CA ALA A 658 -9.02 23.44 29.97
C ALA A 658 -10.23 23.40 29.02
N GLU A 659 -11.02 24.48 28.96
CA GLU A 659 -12.16 24.58 28.04
C GLU A 659 -11.72 24.46 26.58
N LYS A 660 -10.63 25.14 26.19
CA LYS A 660 -10.09 25.08 24.83
C LYS A 660 -9.74 23.64 24.44
N GLU A 661 -9.03 22.92 25.29
CA GLU A 661 -8.59 21.56 25.00
C GLU A 661 -9.77 20.57 24.95
N PHE A 662 -10.74 20.66 25.88
CA PHE A 662 -11.94 19.80 25.80
C PHE A 662 -12.81 20.08 24.57
N ARG A 663 -12.91 21.34 24.12
CA ARG A 663 -13.58 21.66 22.85
C ARG A 663 -12.84 21.06 21.67
N SER A 664 -11.51 21.17 21.62
CA SER A 664 -10.70 20.55 20.57
C SER A 664 -10.84 19.02 20.56
N CYS A 665 -10.91 18.37 21.74
CA CYS A 665 -11.23 16.96 21.87
C CYS A 665 -12.55 16.60 21.19
N LEU A 666 -13.60 17.40 21.39
CA LEU A 666 -14.93 17.15 20.84
C LEU A 666 -15.08 17.49 19.36
N GLU A 667 -14.27 18.43 18.85
CA GLU A 667 -14.15 18.68 17.41
C GLU A 667 -13.61 17.44 16.68
N LYS A 668 -12.71 16.69 17.34
CA LYS A 668 -12.09 15.47 16.80
C LYS A 668 -12.89 14.20 17.10
N ASN A 669 -13.56 14.12 18.24
CA ASN A 669 -14.39 12.99 18.65
C ASN A 669 -15.64 13.45 19.42
N ASP A 670 -16.71 13.71 18.69
CA ASP A 670 -17.97 14.22 19.23
C ASP A 670 -18.79 13.17 20.02
N GLN A 671 -18.35 11.90 20.02
CA GLN A 671 -18.94 10.78 20.77
C GLN A 671 -18.27 10.56 22.14
N TYR A 672 -17.26 11.35 22.50
CA TYR A 672 -16.55 11.17 23.76
C TYR A 672 -17.26 11.87 24.94
N ALA A 673 -18.13 11.11 25.61
CA ALA A 673 -18.96 11.59 26.72
C ALA A 673 -18.20 12.32 27.86
N PRO A 674 -17.01 11.86 28.33
CA PRO A 674 -16.30 12.54 29.42
C PRO A 674 -15.98 14.00 29.13
N ALA A 675 -15.58 14.35 27.90
CA ALA A 675 -15.24 15.73 27.54
C ALA A 675 -16.45 16.68 27.67
N TYR A 676 -17.66 16.22 27.34
CA TYR A 676 -18.89 17.00 27.58
C TYR A 676 -19.14 17.27 29.07
N LEU A 677 -18.91 16.28 29.94
CA LEU A 677 -19.10 16.44 31.38
C LEU A 677 -18.09 17.41 31.99
N PHE A 678 -16.82 17.34 31.58
CA PHE A 678 -15.82 18.29 32.06
C PHE A 678 -16.05 19.72 31.54
N LEU A 679 -16.51 19.89 30.29
CA LEU A 679 -16.97 21.20 29.80
C LEU A 679 -18.15 21.74 30.60
N ALA A 680 -19.17 20.90 30.85
CA ALA A 680 -20.30 21.27 31.67
C ALA A 680 -19.88 21.68 33.10
N LYS A 681 -18.91 20.96 33.69
CA LYS A 681 -18.32 21.30 35.00
C LYS A 681 -17.65 22.67 34.98
N ILE A 682 -16.83 22.97 33.97
CA ILE A 682 -16.14 24.27 33.85
C ILE A 682 -17.14 25.43 33.73
N ILE A 683 -18.16 25.29 32.86
CA ILE A 683 -19.18 26.32 32.65
C ILE A 683 -19.98 26.55 33.95
N MET A 684 -20.36 25.48 34.64
CA MET A 684 -21.06 25.56 35.92
C MET A 684 -20.21 26.23 37.01
N ASP A 685 -18.93 25.87 37.12
CA ASP A 685 -18.02 26.41 38.15
C ASP A 685 -17.74 27.90 37.98
N ARG A 686 -17.70 28.39 36.74
CA ARG A 686 -17.58 29.81 36.41
C ARG A 686 -18.86 30.60 36.67
N GLY A 687 -19.96 29.94 37.03
CA GLY A 687 -21.28 30.56 37.21
C GLY A 687 -21.87 31.09 35.91
N GLU A 688 -21.42 30.52 34.78
CA GLU A 688 -21.88 30.91 33.45
C GLU A 688 -23.21 30.23 33.11
N ASN A 689 -23.59 30.23 31.83
CA ASN A 689 -24.87 29.72 31.32
C ASN A 689 -25.17 28.28 31.79
N LEU A 690 -25.89 28.14 32.91
CA LEU A 690 -26.24 26.86 33.53
C LEU A 690 -27.12 25.98 32.63
N ILE A 691 -27.87 26.60 31.71
CA ILE A 691 -28.68 25.89 30.72
C ILE A 691 -27.76 25.19 29.71
N GLU A 692 -26.65 25.83 29.32
CA GLU A 692 -25.65 25.22 28.45
C GLU A 692 -24.92 24.07 29.14
N ALA A 693 -24.56 24.24 30.43
CA ALA A 693 -23.97 23.16 31.23
C ALA A 693 -24.91 21.94 31.33
N GLU A 694 -26.22 22.17 31.57
CA GLU A 694 -27.24 21.12 31.56
C GLU A 694 -27.27 20.39 30.20
N ARG A 695 -27.32 21.15 29.10
CA ARG A 695 -27.39 20.61 27.74
C ARG A 695 -26.20 19.70 27.42
N LEU A 696 -24.99 20.13 27.76
CA LEU A 696 -23.77 19.35 27.55
C LEU A 696 -23.77 18.08 28.41
N ALA A 697 -24.16 18.19 29.68
CA ALA A 697 -24.23 17.03 30.56
C ALA A 697 -25.27 16.00 30.09
N LEU A 698 -26.44 16.43 29.64
CA LEU A 698 -27.45 15.54 29.06
C LEU A 698 -27.00 14.93 27.73
N LYS A 699 -26.28 15.69 26.89
CA LYS A 699 -25.67 15.15 25.67
C LYS A 699 -24.73 13.99 25.99
N ALA A 700 -23.91 14.11 27.05
CA ALA A 700 -23.04 13.04 27.50
C ALA A 700 -23.81 11.74 27.85
N PHE A 701 -24.99 11.85 28.48
CA PHE A 701 -25.82 10.68 28.80
C PHE A 701 -26.38 9.99 27.56
N ASN A 702 -26.76 10.74 26.52
CA ASN A 702 -27.27 10.18 25.27
C ASN A 702 -26.21 9.37 24.49
N LEU A 703 -24.93 9.50 24.87
CA LEU A 703 -23.81 8.74 24.30
C LEU A 703 -23.57 7.40 25.02
N ASN A 704 -24.44 7.00 25.95
CA ASN A 704 -24.33 5.77 26.75
C ASN A 704 -22.93 5.58 27.39
N PRO A 705 -22.51 6.50 28.27
CA PRO A 705 -21.17 6.49 28.83
C PRO A 705 -20.93 5.28 29.76
N ASP A 706 -19.66 5.00 30.07
CA ASP A 706 -19.32 3.96 31.06
C ASP A 706 -19.86 4.28 32.46
N LEU A 707 -19.90 3.26 33.34
CA LEU A 707 -20.47 3.38 34.68
C LEU A 707 -19.86 4.54 35.51
N PRO A 708 -18.53 4.70 35.61
CA PRO A 708 -17.97 5.82 36.37
C PRO A 708 -18.24 7.20 35.74
N THR A 709 -18.33 7.31 34.41
CA THR A 709 -18.73 8.56 33.73
C THR A 709 -20.21 8.87 33.98
N GLN A 710 -21.08 7.86 34.01
CA GLN A 710 -22.50 8.03 34.41
C GLN A 710 -22.62 8.55 35.85
N ILE A 711 -21.85 8.00 36.80
CA ILE A 711 -21.83 8.44 38.19
C ILE A 711 -21.43 9.92 38.26
N PHE A 712 -20.34 10.30 37.60
CA PHE A 712 -19.89 11.69 37.54
C PHE A 712 -20.95 12.62 36.93
N GLY A 713 -21.55 12.22 35.81
CA GLY A 713 -22.61 12.98 35.15
C GLY A 713 -23.84 13.19 36.04
N HIS A 714 -24.22 12.19 36.85
CA HIS A 714 -25.35 12.34 37.77
C HIS A 714 -25.03 13.30 38.92
N PHE A 715 -23.83 13.25 39.48
CA PHE A 715 -23.42 14.25 40.48
C PHE A 715 -23.39 15.66 39.91
N LEU A 716 -22.88 15.82 38.68
CA LEU A 716 -22.84 17.10 38.00
C LEU A 716 -24.24 17.67 37.73
N LEU A 717 -25.15 16.86 37.17
CA LEU A 717 -26.53 17.28 36.95
C LEU A 717 -27.26 17.62 38.27
N ALA A 718 -26.95 16.90 39.36
CA ALA A 718 -27.52 17.24 40.67
C ALA A 718 -27.10 18.64 41.15
N ASP A 719 -25.82 19.02 40.98
CA ASP A 719 -25.33 20.38 41.31
C ASP A 719 -25.94 21.44 40.38
N ILE A 720 -25.97 21.18 39.06
CA ILE A 720 -26.59 22.08 38.09
C ILE A 720 -28.05 22.35 38.45
N TYR A 721 -28.85 21.31 38.70
CA TYR A 721 -30.27 21.47 39.05
C TYR A 721 -30.49 22.11 40.41
N HIS A 722 -29.58 21.91 41.37
CA HIS A 722 -29.62 22.62 42.64
C HIS A 722 -29.46 24.13 42.42
N ARG A 723 -28.50 24.55 41.58
CA ARG A 723 -28.25 25.97 41.23
C ARG A 723 -29.35 26.58 40.37
N LEU A 724 -30.04 25.77 39.55
CA LEU A 724 -31.22 26.18 38.77
C LEU A 724 -32.52 26.21 39.60
N HIS A 725 -32.46 25.96 40.91
CA HIS A 725 -33.62 25.88 41.80
C HIS A 725 -34.67 24.82 41.37
N GLN A 726 -34.21 23.67 40.88
CA GLN A 726 -35.04 22.52 40.50
C GLN A 726 -34.80 21.32 41.43
N PRO A 727 -35.28 21.36 42.69
CA PRO A 727 -34.91 20.41 43.74
C PRO A 727 -35.33 18.95 43.47
N GLU A 728 -36.44 18.75 42.75
CA GLU A 728 -36.91 17.41 42.39
C GLU A 728 -35.93 16.70 41.44
N LYS A 729 -35.47 17.41 40.40
CA LYS A 729 -34.47 16.88 39.47
C LYS A 729 -33.11 16.68 40.15
N ALA A 730 -32.69 17.62 40.99
CA ALA A 730 -31.45 17.48 41.76
C ALA A 730 -31.47 16.21 42.63
N THR A 731 -32.58 15.96 43.33
CA THR A 731 -32.77 14.76 44.17
C THR A 731 -32.78 13.48 43.34
N PHE A 732 -33.42 13.49 42.16
CA PHE A 732 -33.43 12.36 41.23
C PHE A 732 -32.01 11.98 40.79
N HIS A 733 -31.20 12.94 40.32
CA HIS A 733 -29.84 12.65 39.87
C HIS A 733 -28.94 12.21 41.04
N LEU A 734 -29.06 12.82 42.22
CA LEU A 734 -28.30 12.40 43.41
C LEU A 734 -28.63 10.96 43.83
N LYS A 735 -29.90 10.56 43.79
CA LYS A 735 -30.33 9.18 44.10
C LYS A 735 -29.77 8.19 43.10
N ASN A 736 -29.75 8.54 41.81
CA ASN A 736 -29.18 7.69 40.77
C ASN A 736 -27.67 7.55 40.88
N ALA A 737 -26.94 8.65 41.16
CA ALA A 737 -25.49 8.60 41.41
C ALA A 737 -25.16 7.59 42.52
N ARG A 738 -25.80 7.73 43.69
CA ARG A 738 -25.59 6.84 44.85
C ARG A 738 -25.96 5.39 44.54
N ARG A 739 -27.05 5.16 43.79
CA ARG A 739 -27.44 3.81 43.36
C ARG A 739 -26.35 3.16 42.50
N LEU A 740 -25.78 3.92 41.55
CA LEU A 740 -24.72 3.43 40.67
C LEU A 740 -23.40 3.22 41.44
N GLU A 741 -23.09 4.01 42.46
CA GLU A 741 -21.93 3.77 43.36
C GLU A 741 -22.06 2.46 44.16
N VAL A 742 -23.27 2.13 44.63
CA VAL A 742 -23.54 0.86 45.30
C VAL A 742 -23.38 -0.32 44.35
N LEU A 743 -23.84 -0.18 43.10
CA LEU A 743 -23.62 -1.20 42.05
C LEU A 743 -22.13 -1.39 41.74
N LYS A 744 -21.35 -0.30 41.69
CA LYS A 744 -19.90 -0.33 41.49
C LYS A 744 -19.16 -1.05 42.63
N SER A 745 -19.65 -0.94 43.87
CA SER A 745 -19.05 -1.57 45.05
C SER A 745 -19.53 -3.01 45.33
N GLY A 746 -20.73 -3.38 44.84
CA GLY A 746 -21.29 -4.72 44.97
C GLY A 746 -20.83 -5.72 43.91
N ALA A 747 -20.33 -5.25 42.76
CA ALA A 747 -19.62 -6.08 41.80
C ALA A 747 -18.18 -6.27 42.30
N GLY A 748 -17.84 -7.47 42.80
CA GLY A 748 -16.51 -7.79 43.32
C GLY A 748 -15.39 -7.26 42.41
N THR A 749 -14.48 -6.48 42.98
CA THR A 749 -13.38 -5.83 42.28
C THR A 749 -12.48 -6.85 41.58
N PRO A 750 -12.32 -6.82 40.24
CA PRO A 750 -11.04 -7.17 39.67
C PRO A 750 -10.05 -6.10 40.15
N SER A 751 -8.93 -6.55 40.69
CA SER A 751 -7.81 -5.77 41.23
C SER A 751 -7.62 -4.38 40.60
N ASP A 752 -7.20 -3.42 41.44
CA ASP A 752 -6.53 -2.18 41.04
C ASP A 752 -5.49 -2.42 39.95
N SER A 753 -5.96 -2.47 38.70
CA SER A 753 -5.12 -2.40 37.52
C SER A 753 -4.99 -0.92 37.19
N PRO A 754 -3.82 -0.48 36.68
CA PRO A 754 -3.59 0.91 36.30
C PRO A 754 -4.56 1.48 35.24
N LYS A 755 -5.52 0.68 34.73
CA LYS A 755 -6.66 1.14 33.90
C LYS A 755 -7.45 2.30 34.52
N ASN A 756 -7.49 2.43 35.84
CA ASN A 756 -8.23 3.53 36.50
C ASN A 756 -7.44 4.82 36.75
N ARG A 757 -6.13 4.87 36.47
CA ARG A 757 -5.35 6.12 36.53
C ARG A 757 -5.17 6.79 35.18
N LEU A 758 -5.39 6.05 34.09
CA LEU A 758 -5.26 6.54 32.72
C LEU A 758 -6.59 7.04 32.12
N ASN A 759 -7.71 6.71 32.75
CA ASN A 759 -9.02 7.30 32.48
C ASN A 759 -9.50 7.97 33.77
N TYR A 760 -9.21 9.27 33.96
CA TYR A 760 -10.07 10.28 34.61
C TYR A 760 -9.42 11.64 34.73
#